data_AF-A0A9Q1MV51-F1
#
_entry.id   AF-A0A9Q1MV51-F1
#
_cell.length_a   1.000
_cell.length_b   1.000
_cell.length_c   1.000
_cell.angle_alpha   90.00
_cell.angle_beta   90.00
_cell.angle_gamma   90.00
#
_symmetry.space_group_name_H-M   'P 1'
#
loop_
_entity.id
_entity.type
_entity.pdbx_description
1 polymer ?
#
loop_
_entity_poly.entity_id
_entity_poly.type
_entity_poly.pdbx_seq_one_letter_code
_entity_poly.pdbx_strand_id
1 'polypeptide(L)'
;MASTQENTTEWTTDGSESTTLTAVMDSIDHPSPTNPPAPAVKGLPTLLRAQSHHPLDPLTAAEISVAVATVRAAGSTPEVRDSMRFVEAVLVEPDKNVVALADAYFFPPFQPSLLPRTKGGPVIPSKLPPRKAKLIVYSKKSNETSIWIVELSEVHAVTRGGHHRGKVVSSKVVPDIQPPMDAVEYAECEAVVKDFPPFRDAMKKRGIDDMDLVMVDAWCAGYFSEADAPNRRLGKPLIFCRTESDCPMENGYARPVEGIHILVDMQNMVVIEFEDRKLVPLPPADPLRNYTPGETRGGVDRSDVKPLLISQPEGPSFRVSGHFVEWQKWNFRIGFTPKEGLVIYSVAYIDGSRGRRPVAHRLSFIEMVVPYGDPNEPHYRKNAFDAGEDGLGKNAHSLKKGCDCLGYIKYFDAHFTNFTGGVETIENCVCLHEEDHGILWKHQDWRTGLAEVRRSRRLTVSFICTVANYEYGFYWHFYQDGKIEAEVKLTGILSLGALLPGEVRKYGTTIAPGLYAPVHQHFFVARMDMAVDCKAGESHNQVVEVNAKIEPPGENNVHNNAFYAEERLLRTELEAMRDCNPLTARHWIIRNTRTVNRTGQLTGFKLVPGTNCLPLAGSEAKFLRRAAFLKHNLWVTPYSREEMFPGGEFPNQNPRVGEGLATWVQQNRSLEETQIVLWYVFGLIHVPRLEDWPVMPVEHIGFMLQPHGFFNCSPAVDVPPSTADSEIKENGVMVKSCHDGVLFLYIMDDPFGPLPLNDTANVGMMDEAIQVLELMTNQKNKYPFCNFVCSCVINGFLSVGKADLAVKFLENVVSLGCLKPNVVTYTGLVSAYYRLGRIDEVEDLVARMKIYGLEFDVVFYSNWIYGYFREGAIEEALRRYNEMMVCRRIELDTIGYTILIDGFSKEGYDMKKRGLQPMVTLTA
;
A
#
# COMPACT_ATOMS: atom_id res chain seq x y z
N MET A 1 -33.10 37.29 68.56
CA MET A 1 -34.22 38.08 67.99
C MET A 1 -33.71 38.78 66.73
N ALA A 2 -34.61 39.28 65.87
CA ALA A 2 -34.27 40.31 64.91
C ALA A 2 -33.25 41.32 65.47
N SER A 3 -32.30 41.78 64.66
CA SER A 3 -31.94 43.20 64.52
C SER A 3 -30.61 43.39 63.79
N THR A 4 -30.58 44.56 63.16
CA THR A 4 -29.59 45.34 62.42
C THR A 4 -28.31 45.72 63.18
N GLN A 5 -27.41 46.40 62.43
CA GLN A 5 -26.30 47.29 62.86
C GLN A 5 -24.96 46.61 63.22
N GLU A 6 -23.76 47.19 63.07
CA GLU A 6 -23.16 48.31 62.32
C GLU A 6 -21.65 48.25 62.67
N ASN A 7 -20.78 48.70 61.75
CA ASN A 7 -19.52 49.44 61.99
C ASN A 7 -18.23 48.87 62.68
N THR A 8 -17.12 49.12 61.96
CA THR A 8 -15.86 49.85 62.34
C THR A 8 -14.61 49.14 62.94
N THR A 9 -13.48 49.34 62.22
CA THR A 9 -12.06 49.70 62.58
C THR A 9 -11.29 48.87 63.64
N GLU A 10 -9.95 48.72 63.70
CA GLU A 10 -8.73 49.52 63.39
C GLU A 10 -7.50 48.57 63.59
N TRP A 11 -6.50 48.45 62.69
CA TRP A 11 -5.10 48.99 62.69
C TRP A 11 -4.19 48.82 63.94
N THR A 12 -2.91 48.43 63.67
CA THR A 12 -1.60 48.74 64.32
C THR A 12 -0.68 47.50 64.39
N THR A 13 0.66 47.54 64.55
CA THR A 13 1.84 48.14 63.85
C THR A 13 3.11 47.50 64.49
N ASP A 14 4.26 47.60 63.81
CA ASP A 14 5.67 47.46 64.29
C ASP A 14 6.21 46.06 64.67
N GLY A 15 7.49 45.69 64.49
CA GLY A 15 8.70 46.37 63.98
C GLY A 15 10.00 45.67 64.44
N SER A 16 11.09 45.92 63.71
CA SER A 16 12.53 45.89 64.12
C SER A 16 13.43 44.64 64.02
N GLU A 17 14.73 44.94 63.86
CA GLU A 17 15.87 44.24 63.23
C GLU A 17 16.83 43.49 64.20
N SER A 18 17.71 42.62 63.66
CA SER A 18 19.19 42.59 63.87
C SER A 18 19.84 41.18 63.96
N THR A 19 20.76 40.92 63.00
CA THR A 19 22.05 40.17 62.97
C THR A 19 22.63 39.56 64.27
N THR A 20 23.32 38.40 64.35
CA THR A 20 24.42 37.83 63.51
C THR A 20 24.82 36.36 63.86
N LEU A 21 25.23 35.59 62.83
CA LEU A 21 26.31 34.56 62.71
C LEU A 21 26.25 33.08 63.22
N THR A 22 26.39 32.20 62.21
CA THR A 22 27.08 30.87 62.11
C THR A 22 26.52 29.60 62.77
N ALA A 23 25.96 28.70 61.95
CA ALA A 23 26.50 27.37 61.59
C ALA A 23 25.40 26.32 61.29
N VAL A 24 25.70 25.44 60.32
CA VAL A 24 25.02 24.19 59.94
C VAL A 24 23.75 24.37 59.09
N MET A 25 23.91 24.12 57.78
CA MET A 25 22.86 24.23 56.74
C MET A 25 21.94 23.00 56.75
N ASP A 26 20.72 23.18 57.24
CA ASP A 26 19.53 22.38 56.98
C ASP A 26 18.31 23.34 57.02
N SER A 27 17.52 23.44 55.94
CA SER A 27 16.26 24.21 55.90
C SER A 27 15.36 23.63 54.81
N ILE A 28 14.28 22.87 55.07
CA ILE A 28 13.05 23.09 55.88
C ILE A 28 12.11 24.12 55.24
N ASP A 29 11.18 23.56 54.47
CA ASP A 29 9.83 24.02 54.15
C ASP A 29 9.08 24.52 55.39
N HIS A 30 8.31 25.60 55.24
CA HIS A 30 7.09 25.78 56.03
C HIS A 30 6.02 26.62 55.32
N PRO A 31 4.75 26.40 55.69
CA PRO A 31 3.68 26.15 54.75
C PRO A 31 2.50 27.12 54.98
N SER A 32 1.55 27.13 54.06
CA SER A 32 0.25 27.79 54.27
C SER A 32 -0.90 26.79 54.11
N PRO A 33 -1.98 26.92 54.90
CA PRO A 33 -2.79 25.78 55.38
C PRO A 33 -4.07 25.55 54.56
N THR A 34 -4.15 24.34 54.01
CA THR A 34 -5.27 23.37 53.93
C THR A 34 -6.73 23.79 54.13
N ASN A 35 -7.58 23.36 53.18
CA ASN A 35 -8.66 22.38 53.37
C ASN A 35 -9.13 21.82 52.00
N PRO A 36 -9.61 20.57 51.87
CA PRO A 36 -9.11 19.28 52.34
C PRO A 36 -8.67 18.35 51.17
N PRO A 37 -7.88 17.29 51.39
CA PRO A 37 -7.52 16.35 50.34
C PRO A 37 -8.74 15.52 49.92
N ALA A 38 -9.01 15.47 48.61
CA ALA A 38 -9.80 14.40 48.04
C ALA A 38 -9.19 13.04 48.46
N PRO A 39 -10.01 12.00 48.68
CA PRO A 39 -9.52 10.74 49.20
C PRO A 39 -8.42 10.20 48.29
N ALA A 40 -7.28 9.84 48.88
CA ALA A 40 -6.23 9.09 48.20
C ALA A 40 -6.86 7.83 47.59
N VAL A 41 -7.09 7.87 46.29
CA VAL A 41 -7.25 6.64 45.52
C VAL A 41 -5.88 5.99 45.58
N LYS A 42 -5.76 4.98 46.44
CA LYS A 42 -4.65 4.02 46.42
C LYS A 42 -4.32 3.76 44.96
N GLY A 43 -3.11 4.14 44.55
CA GLY A 43 -2.60 3.79 43.23
C GLY A 43 -2.91 2.32 43.00
N LEU A 44 -3.74 2.05 41.98
CA LEU A 44 -3.95 0.69 41.52
C LEU A 44 -2.55 0.10 41.30
N PRO A 45 -2.23 -1.07 41.87
CA PRO A 45 -0.99 -1.73 41.53
C PRO A 45 -1.00 -1.89 40.01
N THR A 46 0.00 -1.32 39.33
CA THR A 46 0.24 -1.63 37.93
C THR A 46 0.60 -3.10 37.89
N LEU A 47 -0.41 -3.96 37.74
CA LEU A 47 -0.23 -5.39 37.53
C LEU A 47 0.66 -5.50 36.30
N LEU A 48 1.90 -5.97 36.49
CA LEU A 48 2.75 -6.47 35.41
C LEU A 48 1.88 -7.39 34.57
N ARG A 49 1.64 -7.01 33.30
CA ARG A 49 0.86 -7.84 32.38
C ARG A 49 1.55 -9.19 32.27
N ALA A 50 0.87 -10.26 32.68
CA ALA A 50 1.45 -11.60 32.76
C ALA A 50 1.87 -12.18 31.39
N GLN A 51 1.35 -11.63 30.27
CA GLN A 51 1.68 -12.04 28.91
C GLN A 51 2.17 -10.86 28.08
N SER A 52 3.31 -11.06 27.40
CA SER A 52 3.96 -10.08 26.51
C SER A 52 3.57 -10.22 25.04
N HIS A 53 2.96 -11.35 24.65
CA HIS A 53 2.62 -11.65 23.25
C HIS A 53 1.13 -11.73 23.04
N HIS A 54 0.68 -11.27 21.87
CA HIS A 54 -0.70 -11.40 21.47
C HIS A 54 -0.97 -12.83 20.96
N PRO A 55 -2.13 -13.45 21.22
CA PRO A 55 -2.43 -14.80 20.75
C PRO A 55 -2.35 -15.02 19.24
N LEU A 56 -2.52 -13.95 18.45
CA LEU A 56 -2.40 -13.93 16.98
C LEU A 56 -1.01 -13.56 16.46
N ASP A 57 -0.02 -13.33 17.32
CA ASP A 57 1.36 -13.18 16.82
C ASP A 57 1.78 -14.47 16.08
N PRO A 58 2.64 -14.41 15.05
CA PRO A 58 3.25 -15.60 14.47
C PRO A 58 3.97 -16.44 15.54
N LEU A 59 4.16 -17.74 15.26
CA LEU A 59 4.98 -18.58 16.14
C LEU A 59 6.42 -18.06 16.13
N THR A 60 7.01 -17.94 17.31
CA THR A 60 8.44 -17.64 17.44
C THR A 60 9.29 -18.85 17.09
N ALA A 61 10.56 -18.63 16.73
CA ALA A 61 11.53 -19.71 16.52
C ALA A 61 11.59 -20.71 17.69
N ALA A 62 11.49 -20.21 18.93
CA ALA A 62 11.47 -21.03 20.13
C ALA A 62 10.20 -21.90 20.22
N GLU A 63 9.03 -21.34 19.90
CA GLU A 63 7.77 -22.08 19.89
C GLU A 63 7.75 -23.17 18.80
N ILE A 64 8.28 -22.89 17.62
CA ILE A 64 8.44 -23.88 16.54
C ILE A 64 9.36 -25.02 17.01
N SER A 65 10.51 -24.69 17.59
CA SER A 65 11.47 -25.69 18.11
C SER A 65 10.82 -26.59 19.17
N VAL A 66 10.05 -26.02 20.10
CA VAL A 66 9.32 -26.78 21.13
C VAL A 66 8.25 -27.66 20.50
N ALA A 67 7.49 -27.15 19.54
CA ALA A 67 6.44 -27.89 18.85
C ALA A 67 7.00 -29.11 18.11
N VAL A 68 8.06 -28.91 17.31
CA VAL A 68 8.76 -29.98 16.60
C VAL A 68 9.35 -31.01 17.55
N ALA A 69 10.08 -30.56 18.58
CA ALA A 69 10.69 -31.46 19.56
C ALA A 69 9.63 -32.30 20.28
N THR A 70 8.46 -31.72 20.58
CA THR A 70 7.34 -32.41 21.22
C THR A 70 6.77 -33.51 20.31
N VAL A 71 6.53 -33.21 19.03
CA VAL A 71 6.03 -34.21 18.07
C VAL A 71 7.06 -35.30 17.80
N ARG A 72 8.32 -34.93 17.59
CA ARG A 72 9.42 -35.89 17.40
C ARG A 72 9.58 -36.81 18.60
N ALA A 73 9.48 -36.30 19.82
CA ALA A 73 9.53 -37.12 21.03
C ALA A 73 8.36 -38.10 21.18
N ALA A 74 7.19 -37.80 20.59
CA ALA A 74 6.03 -38.68 20.57
C ALA A 74 6.18 -39.88 19.63
N GLY A 75 7.16 -39.87 18.72
CA GLY A 75 7.48 -41.04 17.89
C GLY A 75 7.89 -42.24 18.74
N SER A 76 7.31 -43.41 18.45
CA SER A 76 7.46 -44.64 19.25
C SER A 76 8.86 -45.27 19.18
N THR A 77 9.54 -45.17 18.03
CA THR A 77 10.89 -45.71 17.82
C THR A 77 11.81 -44.68 17.15
N PRO A 78 13.15 -44.79 17.30
CA PRO A 78 14.10 -43.90 16.62
C PRO A 78 13.87 -43.81 15.11
N GLU A 79 13.59 -44.94 14.44
CA GLU A 79 13.39 -44.99 12.99
C GLU A 79 12.14 -44.21 12.56
N VAL A 80 11.09 -44.22 13.37
CA VAL A 80 9.88 -43.41 13.13
C VAL A 80 10.20 -41.92 13.29
N ARG A 81 11.02 -41.55 14.29
CA ARG A 81 11.43 -40.16 14.52
C ARG A 81 12.31 -39.64 13.39
N ASP A 82 13.20 -40.48 12.88
CA ASP A 82 14.13 -40.13 11.80
C ASP A 82 13.42 -40.06 10.44
N SER A 83 12.30 -40.76 10.27
CA SER A 83 11.47 -40.67 9.06
C SER A 83 10.50 -39.48 9.03
N MET A 84 10.29 -38.80 10.16
CA MET A 84 9.42 -37.62 10.22
C MET A 84 10.01 -36.47 9.42
N ARG A 85 9.18 -35.88 8.57
CA ARG A 85 9.43 -34.63 7.84
C ARG A 85 8.37 -33.62 8.19
N PHE A 86 8.81 -32.43 8.57
CA PHE A 86 7.93 -31.37 9.07
C PHE A 86 7.63 -30.43 7.90
N VAL A 87 6.46 -30.60 7.30
CA VAL A 87 6.05 -29.82 6.13
C VAL A 87 5.64 -28.40 6.54
N GLU A 88 4.96 -28.31 7.69
CA GLU A 88 4.43 -27.06 8.23
C GLU A 88 4.40 -27.10 9.76
N ALA A 89 4.62 -25.94 10.38
CA ALA A 89 4.37 -25.68 11.80
C ALA A 89 3.82 -24.26 11.94
N VAL A 90 2.52 -24.13 12.23
CA VAL A 90 1.81 -22.84 12.29
C VAL A 90 0.99 -22.69 13.55
N LEU A 91 0.67 -21.45 13.89
CA LEU A 91 -0.26 -21.14 14.97
C LEU A 91 -1.65 -21.71 14.64
N VAL A 92 -2.28 -22.37 15.61
CA VAL A 92 -3.72 -22.61 15.57
C VAL A 92 -4.41 -21.31 15.94
N GLU A 93 -5.14 -20.73 14.99
CA GLU A 93 -5.84 -19.47 15.22
C GLU A 93 -6.79 -19.58 16.44
N PRO A 94 -6.66 -18.67 17.43
CA PRO A 94 -7.54 -18.64 18.60
C PRO A 94 -8.96 -18.24 18.17
N ASP A 95 -9.95 -18.64 18.97
CA ASP A 95 -11.36 -18.27 18.77
C ASP A 95 -11.52 -16.76 18.69
N LYS A 96 -12.44 -16.26 17.86
CA LYS A 96 -12.74 -14.82 17.72
C LYS A 96 -13.00 -14.13 19.07
N ASN A 97 -13.64 -14.83 20.01
CA ASN A 97 -13.88 -14.31 21.37
C ASN A 97 -12.60 -14.18 22.18
N VAL A 98 -11.65 -15.11 22.03
CA VAL A 98 -10.32 -15.02 22.66
C VAL A 98 -9.53 -13.88 22.06
N VAL A 99 -9.61 -13.67 20.74
CA VAL A 99 -8.99 -12.52 20.07
C VAL A 99 -9.55 -11.20 20.62
N ALA A 100 -10.87 -11.06 20.73
CA ALA A 100 -11.45 -9.82 21.26
C ALA A 100 -11.11 -9.57 22.73
N LEU A 101 -11.01 -10.63 23.56
CA LEU A 101 -10.52 -10.51 24.93
C LEU A 101 -9.05 -10.08 24.97
N ALA A 102 -8.22 -10.61 24.07
CA ALA A 102 -6.82 -10.19 23.93
C ALA A 102 -6.73 -8.73 23.46
N ASP A 103 -7.46 -8.33 22.42
CA ASP A 103 -7.54 -6.93 21.99
C ASP A 103 -7.97 -6.04 23.16
N ALA A 104 -9.01 -6.41 23.92
CA ALA A 104 -9.46 -5.64 25.09
C ALA A 104 -8.42 -5.58 26.22
N TYR A 105 -7.62 -6.63 26.39
CA TYR A 105 -6.50 -6.69 27.33
C TYR A 105 -5.37 -5.73 26.92
N PHE A 106 -4.99 -5.74 25.64
CA PHE A 106 -3.92 -4.91 25.11
C PHE A 106 -4.34 -3.46 24.88
N PHE A 107 -5.63 -3.19 24.63
CA PHE A 107 -6.23 -1.87 24.35
C PHE A 107 -7.30 -1.42 25.38
N PRO A 108 -6.92 -1.05 26.61
CA PRO A 108 -7.86 -0.60 27.63
C PRO A 108 -8.83 0.52 27.20
N PRO A 109 -8.40 1.56 26.44
CA PRO A 109 -9.30 2.63 26.01
C PRO A 109 -10.46 2.18 25.11
N PHE A 110 -10.30 1.05 24.40
CA PHE A 110 -11.27 0.55 23.41
C PHE A 110 -12.10 -0.64 23.91
N GLN A 111 -11.97 -1.03 25.20
CA GLN A 111 -12.75 -2.14 25.79
C GLN A 111 -14.27 -2.05 25.53
N PRO A 112 -14.94 -0.87 25.66
CA PRO A 112 -16.38 -0.77 25.41
C PRO A 112 -16.81 -1.03 23.95
N SER A 113 -15.91 -0.75 23.00
CA SER A 113 -16.13 -1.04 21.57
C SER A 113 -15.80 -2.49 21.21
N LEU A 114 -14.89 -3.14 21.95
CA LEU A 114 -14.40 -4.49 21.66
C LEU A 114 -15.25 -5.60 22.27
N LEU A 115 -15.82 -5.35 23.45
CA LEU A 115 -16.59 -6.35 24.20
C LEU A 115 -18.08 -5.96 24.30
N PRO A 116 -18.99 -6.95 24.40
CA PRO A 116 -20.38 -6.70 24.72
C PRO A 116 -20.52 -6.06 26.12
N ARG A 117 -21.54 -5.20 26.30
CA ARG A 117 -21.87 -4.64 27.62
C ARG A 117 -22.62 -5.69 28.45
N THR A 118 -21.99 -6.23 29.48
CA THR A 118 -22.63 -7.13 30.46
C THR A 118 -22.95 -6.37 31.76
N LYS A 119 -23.96 -6.83 32.52
CA LYS A 119 -24.39 -6.19 33.79
C LYS A 119 -23.30 -6.12 34.87
N GLY A 120 -22.18 -6.85 34.72
CA GLY A 120 -21.02 -6.83 35.62
C GLY A 120 -19.74 -6.22 35.03
N GLY A 121 -19.81 -5.63 33.83
CA GLY A 121 -18.63 -5.17 33.09
C GLY A 121 -17.86 -6.33 32.40
N PRO A 122 -16.97 -6.02 31.45
CA PRO A 122 -16.18 -7.03 30.76
C PRO A 122 -15.24 -7.75 31.74
N VAL A 123 -15.41 -9.06 31.90
CA VAL A 123 -14.46 -9.90 32.65
C VAL A 123 -13.28 -10.21 31.73
N ILE A 124 -12.22 -9.42 31.84
CA ILE A 124 -10.96 -9.69 31.15
C ILE A 124 -10.19 -10.70 31.99
N PRO A 125 -9.88 -11.89 31.46
CA PRO A 125 -9.17 -12.90 32.23
C PRO A 125 -7.77 -12.38 32.59
N SER A 126 -7.29 -12.76 33.77
CA SER A 126 -5.92 -12.45 34.20
C SER A 126 -4.85 -13.17 33.36
N LYS A 127 -5.25 -14.20 32.60
CA LYS A 127 -4.41 -15.00 31.71
C LYS A 127 -5.18 -15.44 30.46
N LEU A 128 -4.61 -15.29 29.27
CA LEU A 128 -5.20 -15.80 28.02
C LEU A 128 -4.91 -17.31 27.86
N PRO A 129 -5.73 -18.06 27.09
CA PRO A 129 -5.49 -19.47 26.80
C PRO A 129 -4.08 -19.73 26.23
N PRO A 130 -3.50 -20.92 26.48
CA PRO A 130 -2.20 -21.26 25.91
C PRO A 130 -2.28 -21.30 24.38
N ARG A 131 -1.21 -20.83 23.73
CA ARG A 131 -1.06 -20.91 22.28
C ARG A 131 -0.90 -22.37 21.86
N LYS A 132 -1.40 -22.70 20.67
CA LYS A 132 -1.29 -24.04 20.10
C LYS A 132 -0.64 -23.96 18.73
N ALA A 133 0.19 -24.93 18.40
CA ALA A 133 0.77 -25.10 17.08
C ALA A 133 0.11 -26.29 16.37
N LYS A 134 -0.25 -26.12 15.09
CA LYS A 134 -0.61 -27.18 14.16
C LYS A 134 0.64 -27.55 13.36
N LEU A 135 0.98 -28.83 13.32
CA LEU A 135 2.07 -29.35 12.50
C LEU A 135 1.53 -30.35 11.49
N ILE A 136 2.03 -30.25 10.25
CA ILE A 136 1.81 -31.24 9.21
C ILE A 136 3.10 -32.05 9.09
N VAL A 137 3.01 -33.36 9.36
CA VAL A 137 4.15 -34.26 9.39
C VAL A 137 3.97 -35.37 8.37
N TYR A 138 4.89 -35.43 7.42
CA TYR A 138 5.03 -36.49 6.43
C TYR A 138 6.00 -37.55 6.93
N SER A 139 5.68 -38.82 6.77
CA SER A 139 6.55 -39.95 7.11
C SER A 139 7.19 -40.51 5.84
N LYS A 140 8.49 -40.25 5.61
CA LYS A 140 9.22 -40.81 4.44
C LYS A 140 9.25 -42.35 4.45
N LYS A 141 9.07 -42.97 5.62
CA LYS A 141 9.05 -44.44 5.78
C LYS A 141 7.71 -45.07 5.41
N SER A 142 6.59 -44.48 5.86
CA SER A 142 5.25 -45.06 5.65
C SER A 142 4.44 -44.41 4.54
N ASN A 143 4.93 -43.31 3.94
CA ASN A 143 4.19 -42.43 3.04
C ASN A 143 2.94 -41.77 3.66
N GLU A 144 2.77 -41.88 4.98
CA GLU A 144 1.62 -41.31 5.67
C GLU A 144 1.85 -39.84 6.01
N THR A 145 0.76 -39.08 6.03
CA THR A 145 0.76 -37.70 6.51
C THR A 145 -0.16 -37.57 7.70
N SER A 146 0.27 -36.81 8.70
CA SER A 146 -0.45 -36.63 9.95
C SER A 146 -0.49 -35.17 10.37
N ILE A 147 -1.61 -34.77 10.98
CA ILE A 147 -1.81 -33.46 11.57
C ILE A 147 -1.69 -33.59 13.09
N TRP A 148 -0.84 -32.76 13.68
CA TRP A 148 -0.58 -32.71 15.11
C TRP A 148 -0.97 -31.36 15.67
N ILE A 149 -1.64 -31.34 16.82
CA ILE A 149 -1.89 -30.13 17.58
C ILE A 149 -1.07 -30.20 18.87
N VAL A 150 -0.20 -29.23 19.08
CA VAL A 150 0.65 -29.12 20.27
C VAL A 150 0.26 -27.87 21.05
N GLU A 151 -0.07 -28.03 22.31
CA GLU A 151 -0.19 -26.90 23.25
C GLU A 151 1.20 -26.49 23.73
N LEU A 152 1.48 -25.19 23.59
CA LEU A 152 2.76 -24.58 23.94
C LEU A 152 2.69 -24.12 25.40
N SER A 153 3.65 -24.57 26.22
CA SER A 153 3.81 -24.06 27.58
C SER A 153 4.55 -22.72 27.55
N GLU A 154 4.16 -21.76 28.41
CA GLU A 154 4.77 -20.42 28.45
C GLU A 154 6.28 -20.52 28.64
N VAL A 155 7.00 -20.06 27.62
CA VAL A 155 8.45 -20.08 27.52
C VAL A 155 9.05 -19.03 28.47
N HIS A 156 9.55 -19.46 29.62
CA HIS A 156 10.60 -18.70 30.31
C HIS A 156 11.95 -19.14 29.74
N ALA A 157 12.32 -18.57 28.60
CA ALA A 157 13.66 -18.72 28.06
C ALA A 157 14.65 -17.91 28.92
N VAL A 158 15.88 -18.44 29.04
CA VAL A 158 17.02 -17.87 29.76
C VAL A 158 17.01 -18.13 31.28
N THR A 159 17.12 -19.40 31.69
CA THR A 159 18.10 -19.86 32.70
C THR A 159 17.80 -21.32 33.09
N ARG A 160 18.77 -22.22 32.86
CA ARG A 160 18.89 -23.59 33.43
C ARG A 160 18.09 -24.72 32.75
N GLY A 161 18.66 -25.29 31.68
CA GLY A 161 18.84 -26.75 31.48
C GLY A 161 17.67 -27.75 31.61
N GLY A 162 16.41 -27.32 31.71
CA GLY A 162 15.26 -28.21 31.78
C GLY A 162 14.76 -28.64 30.40
N HIS A 163 14.40 -29.91 30.22
CA HIS A 163 13.73 -30.39 29.01
C HIS A 163 12.38 -29.69 28.83
N HIS A 164 12.32 -28.67 27.97
CA HIS A 164 11.10 -27.97 27.59
C HIS A 164 10.14 -28.93 26.90
N ARG A 165 8.92 -29.10 27.41
CA ARG A 165 7.90 -29.97 26.78
C ARG A 165 6.63 -29.16 26.49
N GLY A 166 6.27 -29.10 25.22
CA GLY A 166 4.87 -28.87 24.84
C GLY A 166 4.05 -30.12 25.16
N LYS A 167 2.73 -30.03 24.96
CA LYS A 167 1.82 -31.16 25.15
C LYS A 167 1.10 -31.47 23.84
N VAL A 168 1.22 -32.70 23.35
CA VAL A 168 0.39 -33.16 22.23
C VAL A 168 -1.06 -33.20 22.69
N VAL A 169 -1.91 -32.38 22.05
CA VAL A 169 -3.35 -32.32 22.27
C VAL A 169 -4.07 -33.34 21.40
N SER A 170 -3.64 -33.46 20.14
CA SER A 170 -4.17 -34.45 19.21
C SER A 170 -3.15 -34.78 18.12
N SER A 171 -3.27 -35.98 17.57
CA SER A 171 -2.51 -36.46 16.42
C SER A 171 -3.44 -37.31 15.54
N LYS A 172 -3.56 -37.00 14.25
CA LYS A 172 -4.44 -37.71 13.33
C LYS A 172 -3.73 -37.98 12.00
N VAL A 173 -3.68 -39.23 11.57
CA VAL A 173 -3.28 -39.59 10.20
C VAL A 173 -4.43 -39.22 9.25
N VAL A 174 -4.09 -38.59 8.13
CA VAL A 174 -5.06 -38.21 7.10
C VAL A 174 -4.86 -39.17 5.92
N PRO A 175 -5.85 -40.03 5.60
CA PRO A 175 -5.73 -40.97 4.50
C PRO A 175 -5.84 -40.27 3.14
N ASP A 176 -5.28 -40.91 2.12
CA ASP A 176 -5.44 -40.53 0.71
C ASP A 176 -5.09 -39.07 0.41
N ILE A 177 -3.94 -38.60 0.90
CA ILE A 177 -3.40 -37.26 0.61
C ILE A 177 -1.89 -37.26 0.44
N GLN A 178 -1.40 -36.25 -0.26
CA GLN A 178 0.01 -35.87 -0.26
C GLN A 178 0.15 -34.40 0.17
N PRO A 179 1.09 -34.07 1.07
CA PRO A 179 1.33 -32.70 1.48
C PRO A 179 2.15 -31.94 0.41
N PRO A 180 2.29 -30.60 0.53
CA PRO A 180 3.18 -29.81 -0.31
C PRO A 180 4.57 -30.42 -0.46
N MET A 181 5.21 -30.20 -1.61
CA MET A 181 6.59 -30.59 -1.84
C MET A 181 7.57 -29.62 -1.19
N ASP A 182 8.73 -30.12 -0.79
CA ASP A 182 9.80 -29.34 -0.18
C ASP A 182 10.96 -29.11 -1.16
N ALA A 183 11.65 -27.97 -1.03
CA ALA A 183 12.82 -27.66 -1.85
C ALA A 183 13.93 -28.74 -1.78
N VAL A 184 14.07 -29.42 -0.63
CA VAL A 184 14.98 -30.58 -0.51
C VAL A 184 14.55 -31.71 -1.44
N GLU A 185 13.25 -31.95 -1.57
CA GLU A 185 12.74 -32.98 -2.48
C GLU A 185 12.95 -32.60 -3.95
N TYR A 186 12.92 -31.30 -4.29
CA TYR A 186 13.24 -30.82 -5.63
C TYR A 186 14.70 -31.07 -5.99
N ALA A 187 15.62 -30.74 -5.10
CA ALA A 187 17.06 -31.00 -5.30
C ALA A 187 17.37 -32.50 -5.40
N GLU A 188 16.76 -33.33 -4.53
CA GLU A 188 16.91 -34.79 -4.59
C GLU A 188 16.36 -35.38 -5.91
N CYS A 189 15.21 -34.89 -6.37
CA CYS A 189 14.61 -35.30 -7.64
C CYS A 189 15.51 -34.94 -8.84
N GLU A 190 16.02 -33.72 -8.89
CA GLU A 190 16.95 -33.30 -9.94
C GLU A 190 18.16 -34.23 -10.03
N ALA A 191 18.81 -34.50 -8.90
CA ALA A 191 19.99 -35.36 -8.85
C ALA A 191 19.69 -36.76 -9.38
N VAL A 192 18.58 -37.37 -8.93
CA VAL A 192 18.18 -38.72 -9.34
C VAL A 192 17.87 -38.81 -10.83
N VAL A 193 17.21 -37.80 -11.40
CA VAL A 193 16.93 -37.77 -12.85
C VAL A 193 18.22 -37.63 -13.64
N LYS A 194 19.13 -36.74 -13.24
CA LYS A 194 20.42 -36.51 -13.92
C LYS A 194 21.35 -37.72 -13.88
N ASP A 195 21.26 -38.53 -12.83
CA ASP A 195 22.02 -39.78 -12.71
C ASP A 195 21.40 -40.96 -13.46
N PHE A 196 20.14 -40.86 -13.89
CA PHE A 196 19.44 -41.96 -14.55
C PHE A 196 19.99 -42.24 -15.97
N PRO A 197 20.61 -43.41 -16.24
CA PRO A 197 21.32 -43.63 -17.50
C PRO A 197 20.46 -43.46 -18.78
N PRO A 198 19.21 -43.96 -18.84
CA PRO A 198 18.35 -43.71 -20.00
C PRO A 198 18.05 -42.23 -20.25
N PHE A 199 17.96 -41.41 -19.19
CA PHE A 199 17.81 -39.96 -19.34
C PHE A 199 19.06 -39.34 -19.94
N ARG A 200 20.25 -39.68 -19.43
CA ARG A 200 21.53 -39.21 -19.99
C ARG A 200 21.68 -39.58 -21.46
N ASP A 201 21.27 -40.77 -21.85
CA ASP A 201 21.30 -41.20 -23.26
C ASP A 201 20.33 -40.38 -24.12
N ALA A 202 19.13 -40.04 -23.61
CA ALA A 202 18.18 -39.16 -24.30
C ALA A 202 18.69 -37.71 -24.42
N MET A 203 19.43 -37.22 -23.43
CA MET A 203 20.09 -35.90 -23.47
C MET A 203 21.25 -35.87 -24.48
N LYS A 204 22.06 -36.93 -24.54
CA LYS A 204 23.12 -37.08 -25.56
C LYS A 204 22.57 -37.07 -26.98
N LYS A 205 21.43 -37.74 -27.22
CA LYS A 205 20.74 -37.67 -28.53
C LYS A 205 20.33 -36.26 -28.93
N ARG A 206 20.18 -35.35 -27.97
CA ARG A 206 19.87 -33.93 -28.15
C ARG A 206 21.12 -33.05 -28.14
N GLY A 207 22.30 -33.64 -28.12
CA GLY A 207 23.60 -32.95 -28.13
C GLY A 207 24.04 -32.39 -26.78
N ILE A 208 23.52 -32.94 -25.67
CA ILE A 208 23.85 -32.50 -24.32
C ILE A 208 24.63 -33.61 -23.60
N ASP A 209 25.93 -33.45 -23.52
CA ASP A 209 26.82 -34.35 -22.77
C ASP A 209 27.06 -33.90 -21.32
N ASP A 210 26.99 -32.58 -21.08
CA ASP A 210 27.20 -31.96 -19.78
C ASP A 210 25.87 -31.85 -19.01
N MET A 211 25.73 -32.63 -17.94
CA MET A 211 24.53 -32.61 -17.10
C MET A 211 24.49 -31.39 -16.16
N ASP A 212 25.58 -30.65 -15.97
CA ASP A 212 25.57 -29.42 -15.16
C ASP A 212 24.79 -28.29 -15.85
N LEU A 213 24.58 -28.40 -17.16
CA LEU A 213 23.72 -27.51 -17.93
C LEU A 213 22.23 -27.86 -17.80
N VAL A 214 21.89 -29.06 -17.35
CA VAL A 214 20.51 -29.55 -17.31
C VAL A 214 19.86 -29.17 -15.98
N MET A 215 18.72 -28.50 -16.07
CA MET A 215 17.81 -28.21 -14.97
C MET A 215 16.61 -29.17 -15.02
N VAL A 216 16.25 -29.70 -13.86
CA VAL A 216 15.12 -30.61 -13.69
C VAL A 216 14.17 -29.99 -12.67
N ASP A 217 13.16 -29.31 -13.16
CA ASP A 217 12.13 -28.71 -12.32
C ASP A 217 11.13 -29.78 -11.93
N ALA A 218 11.15 -30.23 -10.68
CA ALA A 218 10.15 -31.15 -10.16
C ALA A 218 8.78 -30.47 -10.11
N TRP A 219 7.79 -31.07 -10.76
CA TRP A 219 6.40 -30.58 -10.75
C TRP A 219 5.49 -31.59 -10.05
N CYS A 220 4.53 -31.09 -9.28
CA CYS A 220 3.47 -31.89 -8.70
C CYS A 220 2.70 -32.67 -9.78
N ALA A 221 2.33 -33.91 -9.48
CA ALA A 221 1.77 -34.82 -10.49
C ALA A 221 0.33 -34.50 -10.93
N GLY A 222 -0.40 -33.70 -10.13
CA GLY A 222 -1.84 -33.50 -10.26
C GLY A 222 -2.64 -34.77 -9.96
N TYR A 223 -3.88 -34.85 -10.46
CA TYR A 223 -4.71 -36.06 -10.37
C TYR A 223 -5.56 -36.23 -11.64
N PHE A 224 -5.10 -37.07 -12.57
CA PHE A 224 -5.76 -37.32 -13.86
C PHE A 224 -6.42 -38.70 -13.88
N SER A 225 -5.83 -39.68 -13.21
CA SER A 225 -6.32 -41.05 -13.07
C SER A 225 -5.89 -41.69 -11.74
N GLU A 226 -6.35 -42.90 -11.46
CA GLU A 226 -5.92 -43.68 -10.28
C GLU A 226 -4.41 -43.98 -10.27
N ALA A 227 -3.71 -43.84 -11.40
CA ALA A 227 -2.25 -43.94 -11.44
C ALA A 227 -1.56 -42.78 -10.68
N ASP A 228 -2.25 -41.65 -10.51
CA ASP A 228 -1.77 -40.49 -9.75
C ASP A 228 -2.18 -40.56 -8.28
N ALA A 229 -2.72 -41.70 -7.81
CA ALA A 229 -3.23 -41.84 -6.47
C ALA A 229 -2.16 -41.53 -5.40
N PRO A 230 -2.56 -40.95 -4.25
CA PRO A 230 -1.64 -40.56 -3.18
C PRO A 230 -1.04 -41.75 -2.43
N ASN A 231 -1.29 -42.99 -2.85
CA ASN A 231 -0.59 -44.19 -2.35
C ASN A 231 0.91 -44.17 -2.67
N ARG A 232 1.34 -43.34 -3.64
CA ARG A 232 2.72 -42.93 -3.90
C ARG A 232 2.82 -41.41 -3.91
N ARG A 233 3.97 -40.89 -3.51
CA ARG A 233 4.31 -39.47 -3.65
C ARG A 233 5.02 -39.26 -4.98
N LEU A 234 4.38 -38.59 -5.93
CA LEU A 234 4.80 -38.57 -7.34
C LEU A 234 5.22 -37.17 -7.79
N GLY A 235 6.35 -37.10 -8.50
CA GLY A 235 6.81 -35.92 -9.23
C GLY A 235 6.88 -36.19 -10.74
N LYS A 236 6.48 -35.21 -11.56
CA LYS A 236 6.53 -35.27 -13.03
C LYS A 236 7.37 -34.11 -13.56
N PRO A 237 8.71 -34.19 -13.51
CA PRO A 237 9.55 -33.03 -13.76
C PRO A 237 9.43 -32.47 -15.18
N LEU A 238 9.76 -31.19 -15.32
CA LEU A 238 10.02 -30.49 -16.57
C LEU A 238 11.52 -30.27 -16.73
N ILE A 239 12.01 -30.30 -17.96
CA ILE A 239 13.45 -30.30 -18.23
C ILE A 239 13.81 -29.08 -19.06
N PHE A 240 14.84 -28.37 -18.62
CA PHE A 240 15.39 -27.21 -19.31
C PHE A 240 16.92 -27.32 -19.38
N CYS A 241 17.52 -26.58 -20.31
CA CYS A 241 18.97 -26.57 -20.46
C CYS A 241 19.51 -25.16 -20.56
N ARG A 242 20.55 -24.90 -19.78
CA ARG A 242 21.43 -23.75 -19.94
C ARG A 242 22.30 -23.91 -21.19
N THR A 243 22.94 -22.82 -21.60
CA THR A 243 23.94 -22.84 -22.67
C THR A 243 25.35 -22.89 -22.11
N GLU A 244 25.57 -22.30 -20.93
CA GLU A 244 26.87 -22.10 -20.32
C GLU A 244 26.80 -22.41 -18.81
N SER A 245 27.78 -23.16 -18.29
CA SER A 245 27.80 -23.54 -16.88
C SER A 245 28.39 -22.46 -15.97
N ASP A 246 29.21 -21.56 -16.52
CA ASP A 246 29.88 -20.45 -15.86
C ASP A 246 29.06 -19.14 -15.84
N CYS A 247 27.85 -19.14 -16.41
CA CYS A 247 26.89 -18.04 -16.31
C CYS A 247 25.73 -18.42 -15.36
N PRO A 248 25.89 -18.32 -14.03
CA PRO A 248 24.87 -18.76 -13.07
C PRO A 248 23.57 -17.96 -13.12
N MET A 249 23.60 -16.75 -13.71
CA MET A 249 22.43 -15.89 -13.92
C MET A 249 21.85 -15.99 -15.34
N GLU A 250 22.27 -16.98 -16.13
CA GLU A 250 21.59 -17.30 -17.38
C GLU A 250 20.12 -17.63 -17.12
N ASN A 251 19.25 -17.22 -18.05
CA ASN A 251 17.87 -17.66 -18.05
C ASN A 251 17.77 -19.17 -18.34
N GLY A 252 17.69 -19.98 -17.28
CA GLY A 252 17.59 -21.43 -17.35
C GLY A 252 16.35 -21.94 -18.08
N TYR A 253 15.26 -21.17 -18.11
CA TYR A 253 14.01 -21.54 -18.78
C TYR A 253 14.02 -21.32 -20.30
N ALA A 254 15.08 -20.73 -20.84
CA ALA A 254 15.18 -20.35 -22.25
C ALA A 254 15.18 -21.51 -23.24
N ARG A 255 15.54 -22.73 -22.81
CA ARG A 255 15.69 -23.90 -23.69
C ARG A 255 15.01 -25.13 -23.10
N PRO A 256 13.67 -25.22 -23.22
CA PRO A 256 12.92 -26.39 -22.78
C PRO A 256 13.30 -27.64 -23.60
N VAL A 257 13.33 -28.79 -22.94
CA VAL A 257 13.55 -30.10 -23.54
C VAL A 257 12.22 -30.83 -23.65
N GLU A 258 11.61 -30.83 -24.83
CA GLU A 258 10.33 -31.52 -25.08
C GLU A 258 10.51 -32.98 -25.53
N GLY A 259 9.43 -33.74 -25.33
CA GLY A 259 9.29 -35.12 -25.83
C GLY A 259 9.86 -36.20 -24.93
N ILE A 260 10.25 -35.86 -23.70
CA ILE A 260 10.65 -36.81 -22.65
C ILE A 260 9.55 -36.86 -21.58
N HIS A 261 9.12 -38.07 -21.21
CA HIS A 261 8.25 -38.32 -20.06
C HIS A 261 9.06 -38.97 -18.93
N ILE A 262 8.92 -38.43 -17.72
CA ILE A 262 9.59 -38.92 -16.52
C ILE A 262 8.57 -38.92 -15.38
N LEU A 263 8.51 -40.02 -14.64
CA LEU A 263 7.77 -40.12 -13.38
C LEU A 263 8.73 -40.53 -12.28
N VAL A 264 8.76 -39.76 -11.21
CA VAL A 264 9.63 -39.97 -10.04
C VAL A 264 8.78 -40.32 -8.83
N ASP A 265 9.17 -41.39 -8.14
CA ASP A 265 8.72 -41.66 -6.78
C ASP A 265 9.55 -40.80 -5.84
N MET A 266 8.96 -39.74 -5.31
CA MET A 266 9.62 -38.75 -4.44
C MET A 266 9.84 -39.32 -3.03
N GLN A 267 9.09 -40.35 -2.61
CA GLN A 267 9.33 -40.97 -1.32
C GLN A 267 10.67 -41.70 -1.31
N ASN A 268 10.89 -42.51 -2.35
CA ASN A 268 12.07 -43.36 -2.48
C ASN A 268 13.19 -42.71 -3.30
N MET A 269 12.92 -41.57 -3.93
CA MET A 269 13.82 -40.83 -4.81
C MET A 269 14.39 -41.73 -5.92
N VAL A 270 13.47 -42.29 -6.72
CA VAL A 270 13.78 -43.16 -7.87
C VAL A 270 12.91 -42.83 -9.08
N VAL A 271 13.51 -42.88 -10.28
CA VAL A 271 12.76 -42.82 -11.53
C VAL A 271 12.01 -44.14 -11.72
N ILE A 272 10.68 -44.07 -11.81
CA ILE A 272 9.81 -45.26 -11.95
C ILE A 272 9.23 -45.41 -13.35
N GLU A 273 9.13 -44.32 -14.11
CA GLU A 273 8.80 -44.36 -15.54
C GLU A 273 9.70 -43.40 -16.29
N PHE A 274 10.15 -43.82 -17.48
CA PHE A 274 10.94 -43.01 -18.38
C PHE A 274 10.65 -43.39 -19.83
N GLU A 275 10.28 -42.41 -20.64
CA GLU A 275 10.05 -42.58 -22.07
C GLU A 275 10.58 -41.38 -22.86
N ASP A 276 11.55 -41.62 -23.75
CA ASP A 276 11.97 -40.65 -24.78
C ASP A 276 11.00 -40.76 -25.98
N ARG A 277 9.80 -40.18 -25.81
CA ARG A 277 8.64 -40.35 -26.71
C ARG A 277 8.84 -39.70 -28.07
N LYS A 278 9.48 -38.53 -28.10
CA LYS A 278 9.64 -37.72 -29.31
C LYS A 278 10.95 -36.95 -29.27
N LEU A 279 11.76 -37.08 -30.31
CA LEU A 279 12.95 -36.24 -30.48
C LEU A 279 12.53 -34.85 -30.97
N VAL A 280 12.39 -33.91 -30.04
CA VAL A 280 12.24 -32.48 -30.33
C VAL A 280 13.62 -31.83 -30.26
N PRO A 281 14.11 -31.16 -31.33
CA PRO A 281 15.38 -30.46 -31.28
C PRO A 281 15.38 -29.41 -30.17
N LEU A 282 16.50 -29.30 -29.47
CA LEU A 282 16.70 -28.26 -28.47
C LEU A 282 16.67 -26.89 -29.17
N PRO A 283 15.92 -25.90 -28.66
CA PRO A 283 15.93 -24.56 -29.24
C PRO A 283 17.37 -24.00 -29.31
N PRO A 284 17.71 -23.26 -30.38
CA PRO A 284 18.99 -22.58 -30.46
C PRO A 284 19.13 -21.58 -29.30
N ALA A 285 20.37 -21.27 -28.92
CA ALA A 285 20.62 -20.24 -27.93
C ALA A 285 20.12 -18.88 -28.44
N ASP A 286 19.09 -18.33 -27.80
CA ASP A 286 18.63 -16.98 -28.12
C ASP A 286 19.62 -15.96 -27.51
N PRO A 287 20.20 -15.04 -28.32
CA PRO A 287 21.06 -13.99 -27.80
C PRO A 287 20.36 -13.04 -26.82
N LEU A 288 19.03 -12.96 -26.84
CA LEU A 288 18.23 -12.08 -25.97
C LEU A 288 17.81 -12.73 -24.65
N ARG A 289 18.20 -13.99 -24.39
CA ARG A 289 17.71 -14.75 -23.22
C ARG A 289 18.11 -14.17 -21.86
N ASN A 290 19.19 -13.40 -21.78
CA ASN A 290 19.75 -12.93 -20.50
C ASN A 290 19.19 -11.57 -20.09
N TYR A 291 18.78 -11.45 -18.83
CA TYR A 291 18.16 -10.26 -18.22
C TYR A 291 19.08 -9.54 -17.21
N THR A 292 20.35 -9.94 -17.12
CA THR A 292 21.36 -9.34 -16.21
C THR A 292 21.75 -7.92 -16.67
N PRO A 293 22.50 -7.14 -15.88
CA PRO A 293 22.96 -5.79 -16.28
C PRO A 293 23.67 -5.77 -17.65
N GLY A 294 23.68 -4.61 -18.31
CA GLY A 294 24.22 -4.42 -19.66
C GLY A 294 25.63 -5.00 -19.83
N GLU A 295 26.51 -4.75 -18.85
CA GLU A 295 27.89 -5.26 -18.82
C GLU A 295 27.98 -6.78 -18.94
N THR A 296 27.08 -7.51 -18.27
CA THR A 296 27.09 -8.98 -18.26
C THR A 296 26.23 -9.59 -19.37
N ARG A 297 25.15 -8.92 -19.81
CA ARG A 297 24.28 -9.43 -20.89
C ARG A 297 24.77 -9.08 -22.30
N GLY A 298 25.86 -8.31 -22.45
CA GLY A 298 26.37 -7.87 -23.75
C GLY A 298 25.58 -6.72 -24.36
N GLY A 299 24.99 -5.86 -23.54
CA GLY A 299 24.21 -4.69 -23.94
C GLY A 299 24.63 -3.41 -23.22
N VAL A 300 23.86 -2.32 -23.39
CA VAL A 300 24.09 -1.05 -22.70
C VAL A 300 22.87 -0.71 -21.85
N ASP A 301 23.09 -0.41 -20.57
CA ASP A 301 22.03 0.08 -19.68
C ASP A 301 21.73 1.57 -19.95
N ARG A 302 20.50 1.98 -19.67
CA ARG A 302 20.06 3.37 -19.84
C ARG A 302 20.81 4.30 -18.89
N SER A 303 21.35 5.40 -19.42
CA SER A 303 22.09 6.41 -18.64
C SER A 303 21.25 7.62 -18.21
N ASP A 304 19.99 7.68 -18.63
CA ASP A 304 19.06 8.79 -18.39
C ASP A 304 18.18 8.61 -17.15
N VAL A 305 18.20 7.42 -16.51
CA VAL A 305 17.47 7.16 -15.25
C VAL A 305 18.12 7.95 -14.11
N LYS A 306 17.46 9.01 -13.64
CA LYS A 306 17.93 9.83 -12.51
C LYS A 306 17.48 9.25 -11.17
N PRO A 307 18.28 9.41 -10.09
CA PRO A 307 17.88 8.95 -8.76
C PRO A 307 16.57 9.59 -8.29
N LEU A 308 15.66 8.77 -7.74
CA LEU A 308 14.45 9.21 -7.05
C LEU A 308 14.57 8.88 -5.55
N LEU A 309 14.70 9.92 -4.73
CA LEU A 309 14.87 9.77 -3.28
C LEU A 309 13.55 10.02 -2.56
N ILE A 310 13.02 8.99 -1.89
CA ILE A 310 11.83 9.08 -1.03
C ILE A 310 12.29 9.10 0.42
N SER A 311 12.08 10.22 1.12
CA SER A 311 12.50 10.40 2.51
C SER A 311 11.38 10.93 3.39
N GLN A 312 11.32 10.45 4.64
CA GLN A 312 10.42 10.95 5.68
C GLN A 312 11.28 11.51 6.83
N PRO A 313 11.54 12.83 6.88
CA PRO A 313 12.50 13.42 7.80
C PRO A 313 12.11 13.26 9.28
N GLU A 314 10.81 13.19 9.57
CA GLU A 314 10.26 12.98 10.91
C GLU A 314 9.97 11.50 11.22
N GLY A 315 10.41 10.60 10.35
CA GLY A 315 10.04 9.19 10.40
C GLY A 315 8.64 8.89 9.84
N PRO A 316 8.17 7.63 9.95
CA PRO A 316 6.89 7.23 9.42
C PRO A 316 5.74 7.66 10.32
N SER A 317 4.55 7.82 9.73
CA SER A 317 3.30 8.12 10.44
C SER A 317 2.65 6.89 11.06
N PHE A 318 3.19 5.68 10.78
CA PHE A 318 2.72 4.44 11.38
C PHE A 318 3.51 4.11 12.65
N ARG A 319 2.86 3.44 13.60
CA ARG A 319 3.48 2.88 14.80
C ARG A 319 3.34 1.36 14.77
N VAL A 320 4.38 0.66 15.22
CA VAL A 320 4.40 -0.80 15.30
C VAL A 320 4.74 -1.24 16.72
N SER A 321 3.89 -2.10 17.29
CA SER A 321 4.11 -2.75 18.60
C SER A 321 4.02 -4.26 18.44
N GLY A 322 5.19 -4.92 18.40
CA GLY A 322 5.29 -6.30 17.95
C GLY A 322 4.79 -6.41 16.51
N HIS A 323 3.67 -7.12 16.31
CA HIS A 323 2.99 -7.24 15.01
C HIS A 323 1.76 -6.34 14.84
N PHE A 324 1.42 -5.53 15.85
CA PHE A 324 0.31 -4.60 15.77
C PHE A 324 0.72 -3.31 15.08
N VAL A 325 -0.09 -2.84 14.15
CA VAL A 325 0.15 -1.66 13.33
C VAL A 325 -0.96 -0.64 13.58
N GLU A 326 -0.56 0.63 13.75
CA GLU A 326 -1.46 1.78 13.82
C GLU A 326 -1.03 2.82 12.79
N TRP A 327 -1.95 3.32 11.98
CA TRP A 327 -1.65 4.35 10.98
C TRP A 327 -2.93 5.06 10.55
N GLN A 328 -2.96 6.39 10.63
CA GLN A 328 -4.05 7.22 10.07
C GLN A 328 -5.46 6.66 10.39
N LYS A 329 -5.72 6.38 11.68
CA LYS A 329 -6.94 5.75 12.24
C LYS A 329 -7.13 4.25 11.96
N TRP A 330 -6.42 3.66 11.00
CA TRP A 330 -6.36 2.21 10.84
C TRP A 330 -5.59 1.55 11.95
N ASN A 331 -6.03 0.35 12.29
CA ASN A 331 -5.26 -0.55 13.13
C ASN A 331 -5.56 -2.01 12.80
N PHE A 332 -4.52 -2.85 12.83
CA PHE A 332 -4.58 -4.27 12.49
C PHE A 332 -3.32 -4.99 13.00
N ARG A 333 -3.27 -6.32 12.88
CA ARG A 333 -2.09 -7.13 13.19
C ARG A 333 -1.60 -7.89 11.97
N ILE A 334 -0.29 -7.92 11.78
CA ILE A 334 0.38 -8.69 10.73
C ILE A 334 0.64 -10.12 11.23
N GLY A 335 0.26 -11.11 10.43
CA GLY A 335 0.65 -12.50 10.58
C GLY A 335 1.28 -13.04 9.31
N PHE A 336 1.85 -14.24 9.41
CA PHE A 336 2.49 -14.89 8.27
C PHE A 336 2.41 -16.41 8.40
N THR A 337 2.08 -17.13 7.33
CA THR A 337 2.05 -18.60 7.27
C THR A 337 2.84 -19.11 6.06
N PRO A 338 3.44 -20.32 6.10
CA PRO A 338 4.20 -20.86 4.97
C PRO A 338 3.32 -21.14 3.74
N LYS A 339 2.02 -21.42 3.93
CA LYS A 339 1.10 -21.66 2.81
C LYS A 339 0.60 -20.35 2.17
N GLU A 340 0.08 -19.42 2.96
CA GLU A 340 -0.59 -18.20 2.45
C GLU A 340 0.38 -17.03 2.26
N GLY A 341 1.50 -17.03 2.98
CA GLY A 341 2.30 -15.83 3.17
C GLY A 341 1.61 -14.86 4.12
N LEU A 342 1.45 -13.62 3.69
CA LEU A 342 0.92 -12.51 4.50
C LEU A 342 -0.56 -12.69 4.89
N VAL A 343 -0.85 -12.55 6.19
CA VAL A 343 -2.21 -12.51 6.74
C VAL A 343 -2.41 -11.24 7.56
N ILE A 344 -3.53 -10.54 7.37
CA ILE A 344 -3.88 -9.34 8.15
C ILE A 344 -5.06 -9.65 9.07
N TYR A 345 -4.89 -9.45 10.37
CA TYR A 345 -5.90 -9.74 11.39
C TYR A 345 -6.46 -8.49 12.07
N SER A 346 -7.66 -8.62 12.63
CA SER A 346 -8.31 -7.62 13.49
C SER A 346 -8.35 -6.22 12.86
N VAL A 347 -8.69 -6.12 11.57
CA VAL A 347 -8.75 -4.85 10.83
C VAL A 347 -9.87 -3.98 11.34
N ALA A 348 -9.52 -2.78 11.82
CA ALA A 348 -10.47 -1.82 12.34
C ALA A 348 -10.06 -0.37 12.04
N TYR A 349 -11.04 0.53 12.15
CA TYR A 349 -10.87 1.96 11.95
C TYR A 349 -11.34 2.73 13.20
N ILE A 350 -10.59 3.74 13.62
CA ILE A 350 -10.95 4.61 14.74
C ILE A 350 -11.80 5.78 14.23
N ASP A 351 -13.07 5.86 14.67
CA ASP A 351 -14.05 6.83 14.20
C ASP A 351 -14.58 7.71 15.34
N GLY A 352 -13.77 8.70 15.75
CA GLY A 352 -14.14 9.70 16.76
C GLY A 352 -14.76 9.08 18.02
N SER A 353 -15.94 9.57 18.41
CA SER A 353 -16.68 9.07 19.58
C SER A 353 -17.28 7.68 19.41
N ARG A 354 -17.36 7.14 18.20
CA ARG A 354 -17.78 5.74 17.94
C ARG A 354 -16.67 4.73 18.28
N GLY A 355 -15.44 5.21 18.48
CA GLY A 355 -14.31 4.39 18.91
C GLY A 355 -13.79 3.47 17.81
N ARG A 356 -13.28 2.30 18.21
CA ARG A 356 -12.68 1.32 17.30
C ARG A 356 -13.78 0.48 16.64
N ARG A 357 -13.96 0.66 15.33
CA ARG A 357 -15.00 0.01 14.54
C ARG A 357 -14.41 -1.11 13.66
N PRO A 358 -14.81 -2.38 13.86
CA PRO A 358 -14.28 -3.49 13.08
C PRO A 358 -14.74 -3.46 11.61
N VAL A 359 -13.84 -3.89 10.72
CA VAL A 359 -14.09 -4.03 9.27
C VAL A 359 -13.96 -5.49 8.85
N ALA A 360 -12.85 -6.13 9.21
CA ALA A 360 -12.59 -7.54 8.94
C ALA A 360 -11.83 -8.19 10.09
N HIS A 361 -12.15 -9.45 10.39
CA HIS A 361 -11.39 -10.25 11.34
C HIS A 361 -10.08 -10.76 10.72
N ARG A 362 -10.12 -11.13 9.44
CA ARG A 362 -8.98 -11.73 8.73
C ARG A 362 -9.03 -11.46 7.23
N LEU A 363 -7.91 -11.06 6.64
CA LEU A 363 -7.70 -10.90 5.19
C LEU A 363 -6.44 -11.67 4.77
N SER A 364 -6.52 -12.51 3.74
CA SER A 364 -5.34 -13.16 3.14
C SER A 364 -5.58 -13.56 1.69
N PHE A 365 -4.49 -13.85 0.97
CA PHE A 365 -4.52 -14.66 -0.24
C PHE A 365 -4.34 -16.12 0.17
N ILE A 366 -5.33 -16.96 -0.12
CA ILE A 366 -5.45 -18.30 0.46
C ILE A 366 -5.08 -19.41 -0.52
N GLU A 367 -5.17 -19.14 -1.82
CA GLU A 367 -4.83 -20.08 -2.88
C GLU A 367 -4.51 -19.33 -4.18
N MET A 368 -3.71 -19.97 -5.03
CA MET A 368 -3.43 -19.53 -6.39
C MET A 368 -3.41 -20.74 -7.32
N VAL A 369 -3.99 -20.63 -8.52
CA VAL A 369 -3.98 -21.70 -9.52
C VAL A 369 -3.58 -21.17 -10.90
N VAL A 370 -2.63 -21.85 -11.55
CA VAL A 370 -2.09 -21.48 -12.87
C VAL A 370 -2.34 -22.57 -13.92
N PRO A 371 -3.54 -22.63 -14.54
CA PRO A 371 -3.83 -23.60 -15.60
C PRO A 371 -3.27 -23.15 -16.95
N TYR A 372 -2.58 -24.07 -17.64
CA TYR A 372 -2.05 -23.86 -18.99
C TYR A 372 -3.04 -24.32 -20.07
N GLY A 373 -3.14 -23.55 -21.16
CA GLY A 373 -4.11 -23.72 -22.25
C GLY A 373 -3.61 -24.55 -23.44
N ASP A 374 -2.53 -25.30 -23.30
CA ASP A 374 -1.95 -26.12 -24.37
C ASP A 374 -2.18 -27.62 -24.11
N PRO A 375 -2.86 -28.34 -25.03
CA PRO A 375 -3.19 -29.76 -24.84
C PRO A 375 -2.02 -30.72 -25.10
N ASN A 376 -0.87 -30.25 -25.59
CA ASN A 376 0.28 -31.09 -25.88
C ASN A 376 1.02 -31.48 -24.59
N GLU A 377 1.73 -32.61 -24.60
CA GLU A 377 2.67 -32.97 -23.52
C GLU A 377 3.91 -32.07 -23.61
N PRO A 378 4.44 -31.53 -22.49
CA PRO A 378 3.99 -31.74 -21.11
C PRO A 378 2.98 -30.69 -20.60
N HIS A 379 2.48 -29.81 -21.47
CA HIS A 379 1.75 -28.61 -21.07
C HIS A 379 0.33 -28.85 -20.53
N TYR A 380 -0.41 -29.86 -21.01
CA TYR A 380 -1.80 -30.08 -20.56
C TYR A 380 -1.92 -30.38 -19.07
N ARG A 381 -0.85 -30.90 -18.46
CA ARG A 381 -0.82 -31.25 -17.04
C ARG A 381 -0.40 -30.09 -16.15
N LYS A 382 0.12 -28.98 -16.70
CA LYS A 382 0.55 -27.80 -15.94
C LYS A 382 -0.67 -27.04 -15.41
N ASN A 383 -0.98 -27.29 -14.14
CA ASN A 383 -2.09 -26.67 -13.41
C ASN A 383 -1.63 -26.51 -11.96
N ALA A 384 -0.64 -25.63 -11.74
CA ALA A 384 0.02 -25.47 -10.46
C ALA A 384 -0.94 -24.87 -9.43
N PHE A 385 -0.95 -25.41 -8.21
CA PHE A 385 -1.62 -24.82 -7.04
C PHE A 385 -0.56 -24.20 -6.14
N ASP A 386 -0.03 -23.04 -6.51
CA ASP A 386 1.20 -22.47 -5.94
C ASP A 386 1.15 -22.35 -4.40
N ALA A 387 0.00 -22.04 -3.79
CA ALA A 387 -0.10 -22.05 -2.33
C ALA A 387 -0.23 -23.48 -1.78
N GLY A 388 -1.12 -24.27 -2.36
CA GLY A 388 -1.45 -25.60 -1.88
C GLY A 388 -0.42 -26.72 -2.11
N GLU A 389 0.43 -26.59 -3.13
CA GLU A 389 1.42 -27.58 -3.58
C GLU A 389 2.86 -27.19 -3.21
N ASP A 390 3.16 -25.89 -3.12
CA ASP A 390 4.49 -25.35 -2.81
C ASP A 390 4.52 -24.50 -1.53
N GLY A 391 3.55 -23.59 -1.42
CA GLY A 391 3.41 -22.63 -0.31
C GLY A 391 3.98 -21.26 -0.66
N LEU A 392 3.12 -20.25 -0.79
CA LEU A 392 3.51 -18.89 -1.17
C LEU A 392 4.47 -18.28 -0.13
N GLY A 393 4.17 -18.47 1.14
CA GLY A 393 5.00 -17.93 2.23
C GLY A 393 6.33 -18.64 2.41
N LYS A 394 6.39 -19.94 2.13
CA LYS A 394 7.63 -20.73 2.17
C LYS A 394 8.60 -20.32 1.08
N ASN A 395 8.07 -19.85 -0.04
CA ASN A 395 8.83 -19.33 -1.18
C ASN A 395 9.05 -17.80 -1.13
N ALA A 396 8.78 -17.15 0.01
CA ALA A 396 8.96 -15.72 0.15
C ALA A 396 10.43 -15.30 0.14
N HIS A 397 10.69 -14.05 -0.26
CA HIS A 397 12.02 -13.49 -0.35
C HIS A 397 12.42 -12.72 0.90
N SER A 398 13.73 -12.65 1.14
CA SER A 398 14.31 -11.58 1.96
C SER A 398 14.40 -10.29 1.16
N LEU A 399 13.51 -9.35 1.44
CA LEU A 399 13.36 -8.11 0.67
C LEU A 399 14.45 -7.09 1.01
N LYS A 400 15.01 -6.45 -0.01
CA LYS A 400 16.11 -5.48 0.11
C LYS A 400 15.62 -4.05 0.02
N LYS A 401 16.02 -3.23 0.99
CA LYS A 401 15.73 -1.79 1.02
C LYS A 401 16.33 -1.08 -0.18
N GLY A 402 15.54 -0.24 -0.84
CA GLY A 402 15.93 0.52 -2.03
C GLY A 402 15.87 -0.27 -3.34
N CYS A 403 15.65 -1.58 -3.29
CA CYS A 403 15.42 -2.43 -4.47
C CYS A 403 13.96 -2.88 -4.50
N ASP A 404 13.55 -3.74 -3.56
CA ASP A 404 12.19 -4.30 -3.51
C ASP A 404 11.21 -3.34 -2.83
N CYS A 405 11.69 -2.59 -1.82
CA CYS A 405 10.89 -1.63 -1.04
C CYS A 405 11.63 -0.30 -0.90
N LEU A 406 11.02 0.79 -1.38
CA LEU A 406 11.62 2.13 -1.42
C LEU A 406 11.01 3.08 -0.39
N GLY A 407 11.83 3.93 0.23
CA GLY A 407 11.42 4.90 1.24
C GLY A 407 11.77 4.48 2.67
N TYR A 408 10.95 4.90 3.64
CA TYR A 408 11.08 4.43 5.02
C TYR A 408 10.35 3.09 5.19
N ILE A 409 11.11 2.01 5.36
CA ILE A 409 10.57 0.65 5.43
C ILE A 409 10.71 0.09 6.85
N LYS A 410 9.62 -0.47 7.37
CA LYS A 410 9.63 -1.38 8.50
C LYS A 410 9.48 -2.82 7.99
N TYR A 411 10.44 -3.66 8.35
CA TYR A 411 10.44 -5.08 8.02
C TYR A 411 9.94 -5.95 9.16
N PHE A 412 9.35 -7.09 8.80
CA PHE A 412 9.04 -8.22 9.68
C PHE A 412 9.67 -9.49 9.13
N ASP A 413 10.32 -10.24 10.01
CA ASP A 413 10.88 -11.56 9.69
C ASP A 413 9.79 -12.62 9.81
N ALA A 414 9.97 -13.73 9.09
CA ALA A 414 9.10 -14.89 9.19
C ALA A 414 9.91 -16.12 9.62
N HIS A 415 9.35 -16.94 10.51
CA HIS A 415 9.97 -18.16 11.01
C HIS A 415 9.15 -19.39 10.61
N PHE A 416 9.83 -20.42 10.10
CA PHE A 416 9.22 -21.68 9.68
C PHE A 416 9.97 -22.88 10.23
N THR A 417 9.34 -24.04 10.16
CA THR A 417 10.06 -25.31 10.24
C THR A 417 10.61 -25.66 8.86
N ASN A 418 11.83 -26.15 8.80
CA ASN A 418 12.36 -26.81 7.61
C ASN A 418 11.93 -28.28 7.57
N PHE A 419 12.22 -28.96 6.45
CA PHE A 419 11.78 -30.34 6.20
C PHE A 419 12.23 -31.34 7.26
N THR A 420 13.36 -31.07 7.92
CA THR A 420 13.90 -31.92 9.00
C THR A 420 13.50 -31.47 10.40
N GLY A 421 12.68 -30.43 10.55
CA GLY A 421 12.23 -29.92 11.85
C GLY A 421 13.14 -28.87 12.50
N GLY A 422 14.17 -28.39 11.79
CA GLY A 422 14.92 -27.20 12.19
C GLY A 422 14.09 -25.94 11.98
N VAL A 423 14.55 -24.80 12.52
CA VAL A 423 13.92 -23.50 12.27
C VAL A 423 14.64 -22.79 11.14
N GLU A 424 13.89 -22.29 10.16
CA GLU A 424 14.37 -21.38 9.13
C GLU A 424 13.76 -20.00 9.34
N THR A 425 14.54 -18.96 9.08
CA THR A 425 14.10 -17.56 9.19
C THR A 425 14.33 -16.87 7.86
N ILE A 426 13.27 -16.27 7.35
CA ILE A 426 13.35 -15.34 6.22
C ILE A 426 13.38 -13.95 6.80
N GLU A 427 14.57 -13.36 6.85
CA GLU A 427 14.76 -11.98 7.30
C GLU A 427 14.12 -11.03 6.31
N ASN A 428 13.55 -9.92 6.77
CA ASN A 428 12.93 -8.91 5.91
C ASN A 428 11.82 -9.46 4.98
N CYS A 429 11.08 -10.47 5.44
CA CYS A 429 10.06 -11.16 4.65
C CYS A 429 8.88 -10.26 4.25
N VAL A 430 8.41 -9.42 5.18
CA VAL A 430 7.29 -8.49 4.93
C VAL A 430 7.78 -7.05 4.99
N CYS A 431 7.44 -6.25 3.98
CA CYS A 431 7.60 -4.80 3.98
C CYS A 431 6.34 -4.09 4.47
N LEU A 432 6.53 -3.10 5.33
CA LEU A 432 5.52 -2.11 5.72
C LEU A 432 6.08 -0.70 5.46
N HIS A 433 5.36 0.09 4.69
CA HIS A 433 5.69 1.50 4.47
C HIS A 433 4.43 2.30 4.14
N GLU A 434 4.51 3.62 4.28
CA GLU A 434 3.49 4.51 3.71
C GLU A 434 4.08 5.23 2.50
N GLU A 435 3.24 5.53 1.52
CA GLU A 435 3.62 6.28 0.34
C GLU A 435 2.57 7.34 -0.01
N ASP A 436 3.03 8.42 -0.64
CA ASP A 436 2.15 9.40 -1.25
C ASP A 436 1.39 8.76 -2.42
N HIS A 437 0.11 9.10 -2.54
CA HIS A 437 -0.77 8.57 -3.57
C HIS A 437 -1.57 9.68 -4.26
N GLY A 438 -0.90 10.80 -4.56
CA GLY A 438 -1.50 11.88 -5.34
C GLY A 438 -2.60 12.65 -4.60
N ILE A 439 -3.71 12.96 -5.28
CA ILE A 439 -4.81 13.77 -4.74
C ILE A 439 -5.81 12.87 -4.02
N LEU A 440 -6.14 13.21 -2.77
CA LEU A 440 -7.21 12.58 -1.99
C LEU A 440 -8.57 13.17 -2.34
N TRP A 441 -8.66 14.50 -2.26
CA TRP A 441 -9.83 15.26 -2.70
C TRP A 441 -9.41 16.70 -3.03
N LYS A 442 -10.13 17.33 -3.97
CA LYS A 442 -9.91 18.72 -4.39
C LYS A 442 -11.23 19.34 -4.81
N HIS A 443 -11.43 20.61 -4.49
CA HIS A 443 -12.52 21.41 -5.02
C HIS A 443 -12.06 22.84 -5.28
N GLN A 444 -12.61 23.47 -6.33
CA GLN A 444 -12.49 24.90 -6.57
C GLN A 444 -13.89 25.46 -6.76
N ASP A 445 -14.28 26.39 -5.90
CA ASP A 445 -15.57 27.07 -6.00
C ASP A 445 -15.39 28.33 -6.83
N TRP A 446 -15.93 28.33 -8.06
CA TRP A 446 -15.83 29.46 -8.97
C TRP A 446 -16.54 30.72 -8.45
N ARG A 447 -17.52 30.59 -7.55
CA ARG A 447 -18.26 31.75 -7.00
C ARG A 447 -17.43 32.52 -6.00
N THR A 448 -16.61 31.83 -5.23
CA THR A 448 -15.73 32.43 -4.21
C THR A 448 -14.29 32.60 -4.71
N GLY A 449 -13.91 31.86 -5.75
CA GLY A 449 -12.54 31.77 -6.24
C GLY A 449 -11.62 30.88 -5.40
N LEU A 450 -12.12 30.32 -4.28
CA LEU A 450 -11.33 29.54 -3.33
C LEU A 450 -11.12 28.10 -3.82
N ALA A 451 -9.96 27.52 -3.50
CA ALA A 451 -9.62 26.14 -3.80
C ALA A 451 -9.08 25.41 -2.56
N GLU A 452 -9.53 24.18 -2.39
CA GLU A 452 -9.05 23.26 -1.34
C GLU A 452 -8.47 22.01 -2.00
N VAL A 453 -7.38 21.48 -1.44
CA VAL A 453 -6.76 20.22 -1.86
C VAL A 453 -6.20 19.46 -0.67
N ARG A 454 -6.38 18.15 -0.66
CA ARG A 454 -5.70 17.22 0.24
C ARG A 454 -4.98 16.16 -0.56
N ARG A 455 -3.78 15.82 -0.14
CA ARG A 455 -3.02 14.71 -0.72
C ARG A 455 -3.37 13.40 -0.04
N SER A 456 -3.37 12.34 -0.83
CA SER A 456 -3.62 10.98 -0.36
C SER A 456 -2.31 10.36 0.08
N ARG A 457 -2.38 9.52 1.10
CA ARG A 457 -1.36 8.51 1.40
C ARG A 457 -2.02 7.15 1.48
N ARG A 458 -1.25 6.12 1.19
CA ARG A 458 -1.61 4.73 1.48
C ARG A 458 -0.52 4.05 2.29
N LEU A 459 -0.94 3.17 3.20
CA LEU A 459 -0.06 2.26 3.91
C LEU A 459 -0.06 0.92 3.18
N THR A 460 1.12 0.45 2.80
CA THR A 460 1.33 -0.76 2.04
C THR A 460 1.97 -1.83 2.92
N VAL A 461 1.35 -3.00 2.97
CA VAL A 461 1.90 -4.22 3.57
C VAL A 461 2.08 -5.26 2.47
N SER A 462 3.29 -5.79 2.30
CA SER A 462 3.57 -6.69 1.17
C SER A 462 4.64 -7.73 1.44
N PHE A 463 4.58 -8.83 0.68
CA PHE A 463 5.68 -9.78 0.53
C PHE A 463 5.82 -10.18 -0.95
N ILE A 464 6.97 -10.72 -1.32
CA ILE A 464 7.25 -11.21 -2.68
C ILE A 464 7.71 -12.68 -2.55
N CYS A 465 7.26 -13.54 -3.47
CA CYS A 465 7.70 -14.94 -3.54
C CYS A 465 7.95 -15.37 -4.99
N THR A 466 8.82 -16.38 -5.17
CA THR A 466 9.06 -17.05 -6.46
C THR A 466 8.51 -18.46 -6.42
N VAL A 467 7.65 -18.82 -7.37
CA VAL A 467 7.22 -20.21 -7.57
C VAL A 467 7.63 -20.65 -8.97
N ALA A 468 8.62 -21.54 -9.02
CA ALA A 468 9.31 -21.93 -10.24
C ALA A 468 9.77 -20.71 -11.06
N ASN A 469 9.17 -20.48 -12.22
CA ASN A 469 9.57 -19.43 -13.16
C ASN A 469 8.91 -18.06 -12.90
N TYR A 470 7.90 -17.98 -12.02
CA TYR A 470 7.15 -16.73 -11.78
C TYR A 470 7.47 -16.09 -10.44
N GLU A 471 7.46 -14.77 -10.40
CA GLU A 471 7.44 -14.01 -9.16
C GLU A 471 6.12 -13.27 -8.97
N TYR A 472 5.65 -13.29 -7.72
CA TYR A 472 4.42 -12.62 -7.30
C TYR A 472 4.70 -11.70 -6.12
N GLY A 473 4.31 -10.44 -6.26
CA GLY A 473 4.20 -9.51 -5.15
C GLY A 473 2.75 -9.40 -4.69
N PHE A 474 2.49 -9.68 -3.42
CA PHE A 474 1.16 -9.58 -2.81
C PHE A 474 1.09 -8.37 -1.91
N TYR A 475 0.12 -7.47 -2.16
CA TYR A 475 0.01 -6.18 -1.50
C TYR A 475 -1.39 -5.98 -0.91
N TRP A 476 -1.42 -5.53 0.34
CA TRP A 476 -2.60 -4.93 0.97
C TRP A 476 -2.33 -3.46 1.22
N HIS A 477 -3.15 -2.59 0.65
CA HIS A 477 -3.06 -1.14 0.82
C HIS A 477 -4.22 -0.61 1.65
N PHE A 478 -3.94 0.26 2.61
CA PHE A 478 -4.93 0.95 3.44
C PHE A 478 -4.89 2.45 3.15
N TYR A 479 -6.04 3.06 2.89
CA TYR A 479 -6.14 4.47 2.47
C TYR A 479 -6.76 5.35 3.56
N GLN A 480 -6.40 6.63 3.58
CA GLN A 480 -6.94 7.61 4.54
C GLN A 480 -8.47 7.77 4.45
N ASP A 481 -9.07 7.53 3.27
CA ASP A 481 -10.52 7.58 3.05
C ASP A 481 -11.26 6.30 3.47
N GLY A 482 -10.58 5.36 4.13
CA GLY A 482 -11.18 4.14 4.66
C GLY A 482 -11.27 2.99 3.66
N LYS A 483 -10.70 3.13 2.45
CA LYS A 483 -10.58 2.01 1.49
C LYS A 483 -9.47 1.03 1.89
N ILE A 484 -9.66 -0.22 1.50
CA ILE A 484 -8.64 -1.28 1.51
C ILE A 484 -8.54 -1.79 0.07
N GLU A 485 -7.34 -1.92 -0.45
CA GLU A 485 -7.07 -2.50 -1.77
C GLU A 485 -6.20 -3.74 -1.63
N ALA A 486 -6.56 -4.76 -2.39
CA ALA A 486 -5.75 -5.95 -2.61
C ALA A 486 -5.16 -5.85 -4.01
N GLU A 487 -3.84 -5.98 -4.13
CA GLU A 487 -3.13 -5.95 -5.41
C GLU A 487 -2.14 -7.10 -5.47
N VAL A 488 -2.11 -7.79 -6.60
CA VAL A 488 -1.09 -8.77 -6.96
C VAL A 488 -0.34 -8.27 -8.18
N LYS A 489 0.98 -8.30 -8.09
CA LYS A 489 1.91 -7.97 -9.17
C LYS A 489 2.57 -9.24 -9.66
N LEU A 490 2.42 -9.56 -10.93
CA LEU A 490 2.98 -10.74 -11.56
C LEU A 490 4.16 -10.33 -12.45
N THR A 491 5.30 -10.98 -12.32
CA THR A 491 6.49 -10.77 -13.15
C THR A 491 7.26 -12.08 -13.28
N GLY A 492 8.46 -12.04 -13.84
CA GLY A 492 9.32 -13.20 -13.95
C GLY A 492 9.44 -13.77 -15.33
N ILE A 493 9.81 -15.04 -15.41
CA ILE A 493 10.23 -15.68 -16.64
C ILE A 493 9.06 -16.45 -17.23
N LEU A 494 8.83 -16.33 -18.54
CA LEU A 494 7.82 -17.14 -19.22
C LEU A 494 8.15 -18.64 -19.10
N SER A 495 7.14 -19.46 -18.86
CA SER A 495 7.29 -20.91 -18.97
C SER A 495 7.19 -21.32 -20.43
N LEU A 496 8.29 -21.80 -21.01
CA LEU A 496 8.42 -22.00 -22.46
C LEU A 496 8.22 -23.46 -22.90
N GLY A 497 7.91 -23.62 -24.18
CA GLY A 497 7.90 -24.90 -24.90
C GLY A 497 8.73 -24.83 -26.19
N ALA A 498 9.09 -25.99 -26.72
CA ALA A 498 9.87 -26.13 -27.94
C ALA A 498 8.98 -26.45 -29.15
N LEU A 499 9.33 -25.88 -30.31
CA LEU A 499 8.65 -26.12 -31.59
C LEU A 499 9.57 -26.90 -32.52
N LEU A 500 8.99 -27.82 -33.31
CA LEU A 500 9.69 -28.37 -34.47
C LEU A 500 9.93 -27.29 -35.54
N PRO A 501 10.93 -27.46 -36.42
CA PRO A 501 11.13 -26.55 -37.54
C PRO A 501 9.87 -26.41 -38.40
N GLY A 502 9.37 -25.17 -38.54
CA GLY A 502 8.15 -24.85 -39.29
C GLY A 502 6.83 -25.11 -38.54
N GLU A 503 6.87 -25.64 -37.31
CA GLU A 503 5.68 -25.81 -36.48
C GLU A 503 5.20 -24.47 -35.93
N VAL A 504 3.88 -24.25 -35.95
CA VAL A 504 3.22 -23.13 -35.28
C VAL A 504 2.07 -23.70 -34.46
N ARG A 505 2.02 -23.37 -33.16
CA ARG A 505 0.94 -23.77 -32.25
C ARG A 505 0.04 -22.57 -31.99
N LYS A 506 -1.28 -22.75 -32.17
CA LYS A 506 -2.28 -21.72 -31.82
C LYS A 506 -2.44 -21.50 -30.30
N TYR A 507 -1.83 -22.37 -29.49
CA TYR A 507 -1.96 -22.39 -28.03
C TYR A 507 -0.87 -21.57 -27.33
N GLY A 508 -0.26 -20.62 -28.03
CA GLY A 508 0.77 -19.76 -27.46
C GLY A 508 1.36 -18.82 -28.49
N THR A 509 2.33 -18.03 -28.04
CA THR A 509 3.02 -17.03 -28.86
C THR A 509 4.43 -17.54 -29.16
N THR A 510 4.82 -17.52 -30.43
CA THR A 510 6.22 -17.82 -30.80
C THR A 510 7.10 -16.68 -30.32
N ILE A 511 8.11 -17.01 -29.52
CA ILE A 511 9.00 -16.04 -28.87
C ILE A 511 10.30 -15.88 -29.67
N ALA A 512 10.90 -17.00 -30.05
CA ALA A 512 12.14 -17.08 -30.81
C ALA A 512 12.09 -18.29 -31.74
N PRO A 513 13.04 -18.45 -32.69
CA PRO A 513 13.09 -19.64 -33.54
C PRO A 513 13.08 -20.94 -32.73
N GLY A 514 12.05 -21.77 -32.91
CA GLY A 514 11.91 -23.04 -32.18
C GLY A 514 11.39 -22.90 -30.74
N LEU A 515 10.98 -21.71 -30.30
CA LEU A 515 10.57 -21.42 -28.92
C LEU A 515 9.22 -20.71 -28.88
N TYR A 516 8.31 -21.15 -28.02
CA TYR A 516 7.03 -20.48 -27.81
C TYR A 516 6.62 -20.49 -26.34
N ALA A 517 5.76 -19.55 -25.97
CA ALA A 517 5.17 -19.45 -24.65
C ALA A 517 3.69 -19.83 -24.71
N PRO A 518 3.25 -20.93 -24.06
CA PRO A 518 1.85 -21.31 -24.05
C PRO A 518 0.95 -20.27 -23.35
N VAL A 519 -0.27 -20.09 -23.86
CA VAL A 519 -1.32 -19.32 -23.15
C VAL A 519 -1.61 -20.00 -21.82
N HIS A 520 -1.83 -19.20 -20.78
CA HIS A 520 -2.19 -19.70 -19.44
C HIS A 520 -2.98 -18.64 -18.67
N GLN A 521 -3.52 -19.01 -17.51
CA GLN A 521 -4.26 -18.09 -16.65
C GLN A 521 -3.61 -18.05 -15.27
N HIS A 522 -3.82 -16.94 -14.56
CA HIS A 522 -3.41 -16.80 -13.16
C HIS A 522 -4.66 -16.50 -12.34
N PHE A 523 -5.06 -17.41 -11.47
CA PHE A 523 -6.20 -17.23 -10.57
C PHE A 523 -5.73 -17.12 -9.13
N PHE A 524 -6.24 -16.11 -8.44
CA PHE A 524 -5.98 -15.84 -7.03
C PHE A 524 -7.28 -15.94 -6.25
N VAL A 525 -7.18 -16.40 -5.01
CA VAL A 525 -8.32 -16.44 -4.08
C VAL A 525 -8.00 -15.61 -2.86
N ALA A 526 -8.80 -14.57 -2.61
CA ALA A 526 -8.76 -13.83 -1.36
C ALA A 526 -9.82 -14.37 -0.40
N ARG A 527 -9.40 -14.76 0.81
CA ARG A 527 -10.28 -15.12 1.92
C ARG A 527 -10.45 -13.93 2.85
N MET A 528 -11.67 -13.43 2.96
CA MET A 528 -12.01 -12.25 3.73
C MET A 528 -13.08 -12.59 4.77
N ASP A 529 -12.66 -12.79 6.01
CA ASP A 529 -13.54 -12.99 7.16
C ASP A 529 -14.00 -11.62 7.66
N MET A 530 -15.20 -11.22 7.26
CA MET A 530 -15.68 -9.84 7.44
C MET A 530 -16.34 -9.66 8.81
N ALA A 531 -16.23 -8.44 9.34
CA ALA A 531 -16.74 -8.09 10.67
C ALA A 531 -17.28 -6.65 10.72
N VAL A 532 -17.92 -6.17 9.66
CA VAL A 532 -18.37 -4.78 9.52
C VAL A 532 -19.26 -4.38 10.70
N ASP A 533 -18.75 -3.49 11.57
CA ASP A 533 -19.41 -3.03 12.79
C ASP A 533 -19.89 -4.18 13.72
N CYS A 534 -19.34 -5.38 13.59
CA CYS A 534 -19.67 -6.52 14.44
C CYS A 534 -18.61 -6.70 15.53
N LYS A 535 -19.06 -6.80 16.78
CA LYS A 535 -18.21 -7.26 17.88
C LYS A 535 -18.04 -8.77 17.85
N ALA A 536 -17.09 -9.29 18.62
CA ALA A 536 -16.93 -10.74 18.73
C ALA A 536 -18.21 -11.41 19.27
N GLY A 537 -18.63 -12.47 18.58
CA GLY A 537 -19.85 -13.21 18.89
C GLY A 537 -21.13 -12.60 18.30
N GLU A 538 -21.08 -11.40 17.71
CA GLU A 538 -22.20 -10.84 16.96
C GLU A 538 -22.26 -11.43 15.55
N SER A 539 -23.49 -11.56 15.06
CA SER A 539 -23.84 -12.17 13.78
C SER A 539 -24.81 -11.24 13.09
N HIS A 540 -24.36 -10.05 12.70
CA HIS A 540 -25.21 -9.01 12.12
C HIS A 540 -24.78 -8.62 10.71
N ASN A 541 -23.84 -9.35 10.11
CA ASN A 541 -23.44 -9.12 8.72
C ASN A 541 -24.29 -9.97 7.78
N GLN A 542 -24.52 -9.42 6.60
CA GLN A 542 -25.14 -10.10 5.45
C GLN A 542 -24.60 -9.49 4.16
N VAL A 543 -24.72 -10.20 3.04
CA VAL A 543 -24.20 -9.77 1.74
C VAL A 543 -25.31 -9.41 0.77
N VAL A 544 -25.18 -8.27 0.12
CA VAL A 544 -26.11 -7.76 -0.88
C VAL A 544 -25.40 -7.66 -2.21
N GLU A 545 -25.95 -8.25 -3.25
CA GLU A 545 -25.57 -7.98 -4.62
C GLU A 545 -26.29 -6.73 -5.12
N VAL A 546 -25.56 -5.82 -5.76
CA VAL A 546 -26.11 -4.61 -6.35
C VAL A 546 -25.83 -4.59 -7.85
N ASN A 547 -26.84 -4.28 -8.65
CA ASN A 547 -26.73 -4.08 -10.10
C ASN A 547 -27.34 -2.73 -10.49
N ALA A 548 -26.76 -2.05 -11.46
CA ALA A 548 -27.41 -0.93 -12.13
C ALA A 548 -28.47 -1.44 -13.12
N LYS A 549 -29.65 -0.83 -13.11
CA LYS A 549 -30.75 -1.12 -14.04
C LYS A 549 -31.29 0.17 -14.67
N ILE A 550 -31.64 0.09 -15.95
CA ILE A 550 -32.37 1.15 -16.63
C ILE A 550 -33.85 1.10 -16.24
N GLU A 551 -34.46 2.26 -16.04
CA GLU A 551 -35.90 2.38 -15.89
C GLU A 551 -36.55 2.39 -17.29
N PRO A 552 -37.59 1.58 -17.56
CA PRO A 552 -38.30 1.63 -18.84
C PRO A 552 -38.89 3.03 -19.15
N PRO A 553 -39.11 3.34 -20.44
CA PRO A 553 -39.87 4.51 -20.86
C PRO A 553 -41.26 4.57 -20.20
N GLY A 554 -41.71 5.76 -19.80
CA GLY A 554 -43.04 5.95 -19.24
C GLY A 554 -43.33 7.39 -18.82
N GLU A 555 -44.52 7.64 -18.28
CA GLU A 555 -44.95 8.99 -17.84
C GLU A 555 -44.01 9.61 -16.79
N ASN A 556 -43.39 8.78 -15.96
CA ASN A 556 -42.42 9.21 -14.93
C ASN A 556 -40.95 9.19 -15.41
N ASN A 557 -40.70 8.77 -16.66
CA ASN A 557 -39.39 8.71 -17.29
C ASN A 557 -39.47 9.09 -18.78
N VAL A 558 -40.11 10.23 -19.07
CA VAL A 558 -40.40 10.68 -20.45
C VAL A 558 -39.17 10.90 -21.32
N HIS A 559 -38.01 11.10 -20.68
CA HIS A 559 -36.73 11.33 -21.35
C HIS A 559 -35.88 10.04 -21.49
N ASN A 560 -36.37 8.89 -20.98
CA ASN A 560 -35.74 7.58 -21.09
C ASN A 560 -34.29 7.51 -20.58
N ASN A 561 -33.91 8.39 -19.65
CA ASN A 561 -32.55 8.52 -19.15
C ASN A 561 -32.36 7.95 -17.74
N ALA A 562 -33.45 7.60 -17.05
CA ALA A 562 -33.38 7.14 -15.66
C ALA A 562 -32.79 5.72 -15.55
N PHE A 563 -31.98 5.53 -14.51
CA PHE A 563 -31.45 4.25 -14.07
C PHE A 563 -31.29 4.28 -12.54
N TYR A 564 -31.28 3.11 -11.92
CA TYR A 564 -31.25 2.96 -10.47
C TYR A 564 -30.44 1.74 -10.04
N ALA A 565 -30.07 1.70 -8.76
CA ALA A 565 -29.43 0.53 -8.16
C ALA A 565 -30.51 -0.45 -7.66
N GLU A 566 -30.42 -1.70 -8.09
CA GLU A 566 -31.23 -2.79 -7.58
C GLU A 566 -30.41 -3.67 -6.65
N GLU A 567 -30.92 -3.87 -5.43
CA GLU A 567 -30.33 -4.74 -4.42
C GLU A 567 -30.98 -6.12 -4.39
N ARG A 568 -30.16 -7.17 -4.32
CA ARG A 568 -30.56 -8.54 -4.02
C ARG A 568 -29.79 -9.05 -2.81
N LEU A 569 -30.50 -9.37 -1.73
CA LEU A 569 -29.91 -10.09 -0.59
C LEU A 569 -29.51 -11.52 -1.03
N LEU A 570 -28.29 -11.93 -0.71
CA LEU A 570 -27.83 -13.30 -0.90
C LEU A 570 -28.13 -14.09 0.37
N ARG A 571 -29.15 -14.95 0.34
CA ARG A 571 -29.70 -15.56 1.56
C ARG A 571 -29.01 -16.84 1.97
N THR A 572 -28.45 -17.57 1.02
CA THR A 572 -27.82 -18.88 1.25
C THR A 572 -26.54 -19.04 0.45
N GLU A 573 -25.71 -20.01 0.82
CA GLU A 573 -24.43 -20.28 0.15
C GLU A 573 -24.60 -20.56 -1.35
N LEU A 574 -25.61 -21.33 -1.76
CA LEU A 574 -25.87 -21.62 -3.18
C LEU A 574 -26.33 -20.37 -3.96
N GLU A 575 -27.09 -19.47 -3.33
CA GLU A 575 -27.43 -18.19 -3.96
C GLU A 575 -26.21 -17.29 -4.13
N ALA A 576 -25.22 -17.43 -3.24
CA ALA A 576 -24.03 -16.60 -3.15
C ALA A 576 -22.84 -17.08 -3.98
N MET A 577 -23.05 -18.05 -4.88
CA MET A 577 -22.16 -18.38 -5.99
C MET A 577 -22.39 -17.36 -7.11
N ARG A 578 -21.59 -16.29 -7.15
CA ARG A 578 -21.82 -15.13 -8.03
C ARG A 578 -20.65 -14.86 -8.94
N ASP A 579 -20.98 -14.36 -10.13
CA ASP A 579 -20.00 -13.89 -11.11
C ASP A 579 -20.04 -12.38 -11.25
N CYS A 580 -18.90 -11.79 -11.57
CA CYS A 580 -18.80 -10.38 -11.92
C CYS A 580 -19.65 -10.08 -13.16
N ASN A 581 -20.27 -8.90 -13.21
CA ASN A 581 -20.97 -8.44 -14.40
C ASN A 581 -20.66 -6.95 -14.64
N PRO A 582 -19.67 -6.63 -15.52
CA PRO A 582 -19.30 -5.25 -15.79
C PRO A 582 -20.41 -4.46 -16.51
N LEU A 583 -21.29 -5.13 -17.26
CA LEU A 583 -22.39 -4.47 -17.99
C LEU A 583 -23.42 -3.84 -17.06
N THR A 584 -23.57 -4.38 -15.84
CA THR A 584 -24.47 -3.84 -14.81
C THR A 584 -23.70 -3.28 -13.61
N ALA A 585 -22.39 -3.06 -13.75
CA ALA A 585 -21.50 -2.63 -12.68
C ALA A 585 -21.70 -3.41 -11.36
N ARG A 586 -21.87 -4.74 -11.48
CA ARG A 586 -22.20 -5.59 -10.33
C ARG A 586 -21.12 -5.51 -9.26
N HIS A 587 -21.57 -5.36 -8.02
CA HIS A 587 -20.72 -5.36 -6.84
C HIS A 587 -21.48 -5.91 -5.63
N TRP A 588 -20.77 -6.15 -4.53
CA TRP A 588 -21.36 -6.75 -3.33
C TRP A 588 -21.11 -5.89 -2.10
N ILE A 589 -22.13 -5.68 -1.28
CA ILE A 589 -22.06 -4.90 -0.05
C ILE A 589 -22.23 -5.85 1.14
N ILE A 590 -21.22 -5.90 1.99
CA ILE A 590 -21.31 -6.46 3.33
C ILE A 590 -21.94 -5.39 4.21
N ARG A 591 -23.15 -5.61 4.69
CA ARG A 591 -23.86 -4.65 5.55
C ARG A 591 -24.12 -5.19 6.94
N ASN A 592 -24.02 -4.32 7.94
CA ASN A 592 -24.45 -4.60 9.29
C ASN A 592 -25.95 -4.31 9.44
N THR A 593 -26.74 -5.24 9.97
CA THR A 593 -28.20 -5.12 10.06
C THR A 593 -28.72 -4.39 11.31
N ARG A 594 -27.82 -3.93 12.18
CA ARG A 594 -28.16 -3.26 13.44
C ARG A 594 -27.62 -1.84 13.53
N THR A 595 -26.54 -1.56 12.81
CA THR A 595 -25.84 -0.28 12.90
C THR A 595 -26.15 0.60 11.71
N VAL A 596 -26.72 1.77 11.98
CA VAL A 596 -27.08 2.79 10.99
C VAL A 596 -26.14 4.00 11.06
N ASN A 597 -26.02 4.71 9.95
CA ASN A 597 -25.36 6.01 9.86
C ASN A 597 -26.35 7.16 10.11
N ARG A 598 -25.88 8.41 9.96
CA ARG A 598 -26.70 9.62 10.21
C ARG A 598 -27.94 9.77 9.33
N THR A 599 -28.06 9.06 8.21
CA THR A 599 -29.25 9.09 7.34
C THR A 599 -30.25 7.97 7.68
N GLY A 600 -29.94 7.12 8.65
CA GLY A 600 -30.74 5.94 8.99
C GLY A 600 -30.46 4.73 8.09
N GLN A 601 -29.51 4.83 7.15
CA GLN A 601 -29.09 3.71 6.30
C GLN A 601 -28.11 2.80 7.03
N LEU A 602 -28.16 1.50 6.71
CA LEU A 602 -27.27 0.50 7.27
C LEU A 602 -25.82 0.77 6.87
N THR A 603 -24.91 0.55 7.82
CA THR A 603 -23.46 0.66 7.58
C THR A 603 -22.96 -0.55 6.79
N GLY A 604 -22.00 -0.34 5.87
CA GLY A 604 -21.48 -1.41 5.04
C GLY A 604 -20.09 -1.17 4.47
N PHE A 605 -19.49 -2.23 3.95
CA PHE A 605 -18.31 -2.19 3.07
C PHE A 605 -18.64 -2.87 1.74
N LYS A 606 -18.28 -2.22 0.64
CA LYS A 606 -18.51 -2.65 -0.74
C LYS A 606 -17.26 -3.34 -1.29
N LEU A 607 -17.37 -4.59 -1.73
CA LEU A 607 -16.41 -5.25 -2.59
C LEU A 607 -16.62 -4.76 -4.04
N VAL A 608 -15.63 -4.07 -4.57
CA VAL A 608 -15.55 -3.59 -5.95
C VAL A 608 -14.64 -4.52 -6.75
N PRO A 609 -15.18 -5.27 -7.71
CA PRO A 609 -14.37 -6.08 -8.62
C PRO A 609 -13.37 -5.24 -9.41
N GLY A 610 -12.15 -5.76 -9.57
CA GLY A 610 -11.23 -5.30 -10.60
C GLY A 610 -11.46 -6.02 -11.94
N THR A 611 -10.47 -5.96 -12.84
CA THR A 611 -10.43 -6.77 -14.06
C THR A 611 -10.44 -8.26 -13.69
N ASN A 612 -11.29 -9.04 -14.35
CA ASN A 612 -11.50 -10.43 -13.97
C ASN A 612 -11.94 -11.30 -15.17
N CYS A 613 -11.74 -12.61 -15.05
CA CYS A 613 -12.25 -13.62 -15.96
C CYS A 613 -12.64 -14.89 -15.18
N LEU A 614 -13.40 -15.78 -15.83
CA LEU A 614 -13.60 -17.15 -15.35
C LEU A 614 -12.59 -18.09 -16.04
N PRO A 615 -12.31 -19.29 -15.48
CA PRO A 615 -11.43 -20.25 -16.13
C PRO A 615 -11.94 -20.62 -17.52
N LEU A 616 -11.08 -20.49 -18.52
CA LEU A 616 -11.34 -20.91 -19.89
C LEU A 616 -11.02 -22.41 -20.02
N ALA A 617 -11.93 -23.24 -19.53
CA ALA A 617 -11.78 -24.69 -19.55
C ALA A 617 -13.12 -25.37 -19.84
N GLY A 618 -13.05 -26.58 -20.42
CA GLY A 618 -14.24 -27.43 -20.54
C GLY A 618 -14.77 -27.84 -19.17
N SER A 619 -16.08 -28.12 -19.05
CA SER A 619 -16.72 -28.47 -17.77
C SER A 619 -16.09 -29.68 -17.07
N GLU A 620 -15.55 -30.61 -17.87
CA GLU A 620 -14.90 -31.87 -17.43
C GLU A 620 -13.36 -31.76 -17.33
N ALA A 621 -12.80 -30.55 -17.40
CA ALA A 621 -11.36 -30.36 -17.28
C ALA A 621 -10.84 -30.93 -15.96
N LYS A 622 -9.79 -31.75 -16.02
CA LYS A 622 -9.32 -32.54 -14.87
C LYS A 622 -8.88 -31.66 -13.70
N PHE A 623 -8.25 -30.51 -13.96
CA PHE A 623 -7.84 -29.59 -12.90
C PHE A 623 -9.03 -28.97 -12.15
N LEU A 624 -10.18 -28.74 -12.82
CA LEU A 624 -11.40 -28.23 -12.17
C LEU A 624 -12.02 -29.23 -11.18
N ARG A 625 -11.60 -30.50 -11.20
CA ARG A 625 -11.96 -31.46 -10.14
C ARG A 625 -11.34 -31.07 -8.80
N ARG A 626 -10.16 -30.44 -8.81
CA ARG A 626 -9.43 -29.97 -7.62
C ARG A 626 -9.65 -28.46 -7.39
N ALA A 627 -9.80 -27.69 -8.47
CA ALA A 627 -10.00 -26.25 -8.47
C ALA A 627 -11.46 -25.83 -8.72
N ALA A 628 -12.43 -26.58 -8.19
CA ALA A 628 -13.86 -26.30 -8.45
C ALA A 628 -14.30 -24.90 -7.95
N PHE A 629 -13.58 -24.34 -6.99
CA PHE A 629 -13.78 -22.98 -6.49
C PHE A 629 -13.55 -21.90 -7.56
N LEU A 630 -12.84 -22.20 -8.66
CA LEU A 630 -12.64 -21.24 -9.75
C LEU A 630 -13.88 -20.99 -10.60
N LYS A 631 -14.94 -21.79 -10.43
CA LYS A 631 -16.15 -21.72 -11.27
C LYS A 631 -16.96 -20.43 -11.08
N HIS A 632 -16.73 -19.70 -10.00
CA HIS A 632 -17.38 -18.41 -9.73
C HIS A 632 -16.41 -17.39 -9.16
N ASN A 633 -16.66 -16.10 -9.42
CA ASN A 633 -15.82 -15.01 -8.90
C ASN A 633 -16.03 -14.73 -7.42
N LEU A 634 -17.24 -14.93 -6.89
CA LEU A 634 -17.53 -14.75 -5.48
C LEU A 634 -18.27 -15.97 -4.95
N TRP A 635 -17.83 -16.39 -3.77
CA TRP A 635 -18.55 -17.31 -2.89
C TRP A 635 -18.68 -16.67 -1.52
N VAL A 636 -19.76 -16.98 -0.82
CA VAL A 636 -19.96 -16.54 0.56
C VAL A 636 -20.38 -17.73 1.40
N THR A 637 -19.69 -17.93 2.52
CA THR A 637 -20.02 -18.96 3.50
C THR A 637 -20.20 -18.34 4.88
N PRO A 638 -21.00 -18.95 5.78
CA PRO A 638 -20.86 -18.67 7.20
C PRO A 638 -19.47 -19.08 7.67
N TYR A 639 -18.94 -18.34 8.64
CA TYR A 639 -17.66 -18.65 9.26
C TYR A 639 -17.69 -20.05 9.90
N SER A 640 -16.68 -20.85 9.55
CA SER A 640 -16.34 -22.10 10.20
C SER A 640 -14.81 -22.15 10.39
N ARG A 641 -14.37 -22.60 11.56
CA ARG A 641 -12.93 -22.71 11.88
C ARG A 641 -12.20 -23.67 10.94
N GLU A 642 -12.87 -24.76 10.57
CA GLU A 642 -12.27 -25.84 9.78
C GLU A 642 -12.29 -25.54 8.26
N GLU A 643 -12.95 -24.45 7.84
CA GLU A 643 -13.08 -24.05 6.43
C GLU A 643 -12.05 -22.96 6.11
N MET A 644 -10.83 -23.40 5.78
CA MET A 644 -9.69 -22.52 5.49
C MET A 644 -9.30 -22.50 4.02
N PHE A 645 -9.08 -23.64 3.38
CA PHE A 645 -8.50 -23.71 2.02
C PHE A 645 -9.53 -24.08 0.95
N PRO A 646 -9.73 -23.26 -0.09
CA PRO A 646 -10.84 -23.41 -1.04
C PRO A 646 -10.74 -24.67 -1.92
N GLY A 647 -9.53 -25.20 -2.15
CA GLY A 647 -9.27 -26.48 -2.84
C GLY A 647 -9.06 -27.67 -1.90
N GLY A 648 -9.35 -27.52 -0.62
CA GLY A 648 -9.01 -28.48 0.44
C GLY A 648 -7.61 -28.26 1.02
N GLU A 649 -7.33 -28.93 2.15
CA GLU A 649 -6.06 -28.78 2.88
C GLU A 649 -4.85 -29.30 2.08
N PHE A 650 -5.06 -30.33 1.26
CA PHE A 650 -3.99 -31.06 0.56
C PHE A 650 -4.37 -31.23 -0.91
N PRO A 651 -4.16 -30.21 -1.77
CA PRO A 651 -4.53 -30.35 -3.17
C PRO A 651 -3.60 -31.29 -3.93
N ASN A 652 -2.33 -31.45 -3.53
CA ASN A 652 -1.37 -32.33 -4.23
C ASN A 652 -1.89 -33.77 -4.31
N GLN A 653 -1.95 -34.33 -5.53
CA GLN A 653 -2.49 -35.67 -5.82
C GLN A 653 -3.88 -35.95 -5.22
N ASN A 654 -4.72 -34.93 -5.04
CA ASN A 654 -6.00 -35.09 -4.35
C ASN A 654 -7.04 -35.85 -5.20
N PRO A 655 -7.52 -37.04 -4.77
CA PRO A 655 -8.56 -37.79 -5.47
C PRO A 655 -9.97 -37.24 -5.23
N ARG A 656 -10.17 -36.44 -4.17
CA ARG A 656 -11.49 -35.99 -3.70
C ARG A 656 -12.01 -34.84 -4.55
N VAL A 657 -12.94 -35.15 -5.43
CA VAL A 657 -13.53 -34.19 -6.38
C VAL A 657 -14.29 -33.09 -5.64
N GLY A 658 -13.94 -31.84 -5.93
CA GLY A 658 -14.59 -30.65 -5.40
C GLY A 658 -14.34 -30.39 -3.92
N GLU A 659 -13.35 -31.07 -3.30
CA GLU A 659 -13.00 -30.84 -1.90
C GLU A 659 -12.70 -29.37 -1.64
N GLY A 660 -13.14 -28.88 -0.47
CA GLY A 660 -13.06 -27.47 -0.11
C GLY A 660 -14.36 -26.72 -0.40
N LEU A 661 -14.23 -25.50 -0.91
CA LEU A 661 -15.31 -24.52 -1.00
C LEU A 661 -16.52 -25.02 -1.78
N ALA A 662 -16.30 -25.69 -2.91
CA ALA A 662 -17.37 -26.23 -3.74
C ALA A 662 -18.20 -27.32 -3.04
N THR A 663 -17.60 -28.05 -2.09
CA THR A 663 -18.31 -29.01 -1.23
C THR A 663 -18.98 -28.33 -0.05
N TRP A 664 -18.33 -27.35 0.59
CA TRP A 664 -18.87 -26.68 1.76
C TRP A 664 -20.21 -26.00 1.48
N VAL A 665 -20.30 -25.29 0.35
CA VAL A 665 -21.53 -24.56 -0.03
C VAL A 665 -22.73 -25.46 -0.32
N GLN A 666 -22.52 -26.77 -0.51
CA GLN A 666 -23.63 -27.73 -0.68
C GLN A 666 -24.45 -27.88 0.60
N GLN A 667 -23.91 -27.49 1.76
CA GLN A 667 -24.68 -27.41 3.00
C GLN A 667 -25.77 -26.33 2.93
N ASN A 668 -25.64 -25.38 1.99
CA ASN A 668 -26.58 -24.30 1.70
C ASN A 668 -27.03 -23.54 2.96
N ARG A 669 -26.08 -23.26 3.86
CA ARG A 669 -26.33 -22.60 5.13
C ARG A 669 -26.85 -21.17 4.91
N SER A 670 -27.56 -20.65 5.91
CA SER A 670 -28.06 -19.27 5.88
C SER A 670 -26.92 -18.26 5.96
N LEU A 671 -27.01 -17.21 5.15
CA LEU A 671 -26.12 -16.05 5.11
C LEU A 671 -26.77 -14.77 5.68
N GLU A 672 -28.02 -14.86 6.13
CA GLU A 672 -28.70 -13.76 6.78
C GLU A 672 -28.25 -13.65 8.24
N GLU A 673 -27.78 -12.47 8.63
CA GLU A 673 -27.37 -12.17 10.01
C GLU A 673 -26.43 -13.22 10.60
N THR A 674 -25.28 -13.40 9.95
CA THR A 674 -24.27 -14.37 10.34
C THR A 674 -22.87 -13.75 10.34
N GLN A 675 -21.89 -14.51 10.80
CA GLN A 675 -20.48 -14.20 10.56
C GLN A 675 -20.14 -14.69 9.17
N ILE A 676 -19.82 -13.79 8.26
CA ILE A 676 -19.65 -14.12 6.84
C ILE A 676 -18.17 -14.16 6.46
N VAL A 677 -17.83 -15.12 5.60
CA VAL A 677 -16.53 -15.19 4.93
C VAL A 677 -16.79 -15.06 3.44
N LEU A 678 -16.14 -14.07 2.82
CA LEU A 678 -16.11 -13.91 1.37
C LEU A 678 -14.88 -14.64 0.83
N TRP A 679 -15.09 -15.37 -0.26
CA TRP A 679 -14.05 -16.01 -1.04
C TRP A 679 -14.10 -15.39 -2.42
N TYR A 680 -13.19 -14.45 -2.68
CA TYR A 680 -13.16 -13.72 -3.94
C TYR A 680 -12.09 -14.31 -4.85
N VAL A 681 -12.53 -14.89 -5.97
CA VAL A 681 -11.70 -15.46 -7.02
C VAL A 681 -11.56 -14.44 -8.13
N PHE A 682 -10.32 -14.06 -8.41
CA PHE A 682 -10.00 -13.14 -9.47
C PHE A 682 -8.79 -13.62 -10.25
N GLY A 683 -8.82 -13.41 -11.56
CA GLY A 683 -7.75 -13.86 -12.41
C GLY A 683 -7.73 -13.20 -13.77
N LEU A 684 -6.60 -13.37 -14.44
CA LEU A 684 -6.35 -12.87 -15.80
C LEU A 684 -6.00 -14.02 -16.73
N ILE A 685 -6.18 -13.78 -18.03
CA ILE A 685 -5.64 -14.62 -19.09
C ILE A 685 -4.36 -13.97 -19.56
N HIS A 686 -3.26 -14.70 -19.47
CA HIS A 686 -1.99 -14.27 -20.00
C HIS A 686 -1.82 -14.88 -21.39
N VAL A 687 -1.99 -14.04 -22.42
CA VAL A 687 -1.56 -14.33 -23.79
C VAL A 687 -0.15 -13.74 -23.93
N PRO A 688 0.93 -14.55 -23.84
CA PRO A 688 2.28 -14.01 -23.79
C PRO A 688 2.60 -13.18 -25.03
N ARG A 689 3.43 -12.16 -24.87
CA ARG A 689 3.90 -11.28 -25.93
C ARG A 689 5.43 -11.34 -26.03
N LEU A 690 5.99 -10.78 -27.09
CA LEU A 690 7.44 -10.70 -27.24
C LEU A 690 8.07 -9.81 -26.16
N GLU A 691 7.35 -8.78 -25.71
CA GLU A 691 7.78 -7.86 -24.66
C GLU A 691 7.88 -8.53 -23.28
N ASP A 692 7.29 -9.71 -23.12
CA ASP A 692 7.37 -10.48 -21.88
C ASP A 692 8.64 -11.36 -21.82
N TRP A 693 9.46 -11.34 -22.89
CA TRP A 693 10.74 -12.05 -23.03
C TRP A 693 11.93 -11.06 -23.00
N PRO A 694 13.04 -11.37 -22.30
CA PRO A 694 13.34 -12.58 -21.52
C PRO A 694 12.80 -12.60 -20.08
N VAL A 695 12.30 -11.47 -19.62
CA VAL A 695 11.69 -11.29 -18.29
C VAL A 695 10.49 -10.36 -18.45
N MET A 696 9.37 -10.77 -17.87
CA MET A 696 8.07 -10.13 -18.05
C MET A 696 7.99 -8.83 -17.23
N PRO A 697 7.70 -7.67 -17.86
CA PRO A 697 7.32 -6.46 -17.13
C PRO A 697 6.11 -6.73 -16.23
N VAL A 698 6.02 -6.04 -15.09
CA VAL A 698 4.97 -6.31 -14.10
C VAL A 698 3.56 -6.11 -14.68
N GLU A 699 2.70 -7.12 -14.52
CA GLU A 699 1.26 -7.05 -14.74
C GLU A 699 0.53 -6.93 -13.38
N HIS A 700 -0.55 -6.14 -13.34
CA HIS A 700 -1.26 -5.81 -12.10
C HIS A 700 -2.69 -6.34 -12.11
N ILE A 701 -3.12 -6.98 -11.02
CA ILE A 701 -4.51 -7.40 -10.84
C ILE A 701 -4.93 -7.26 -9.37
N GLY A 702 -6.19 -6.97 -9.11
CA GLY A 702 -6.64 -6.74 -7.74
C GLY A 702 -8.11 -6.40 -7.62
N PHE A 703 -8.50 -5.94 -6.43
CA PHE A 703 -9.85 -5.48 -6.11
C PHE A 703 -9.82 -4.51 -4.92
N MET A 704 -10.97 -3.90 -4.62
CA MET A 704 -11.07 -2.91 -3.54
C MET A 704 -12.25 -3.18 -2.61
N LEU A 705 -12.05 -3.00 -1.31
CA LEU A 705 -13.09 -2.85 -0.31
C LEU A 705 -13.26 -1.37 0.00
N GLN A 706 -14.46 -0.83 -0.19
CA GLN A 706 -14.76 0.58 0.01
C GLN A 706 -15.83 0.78 1.09
N PRO A 707 -15.72 1.77 1.98
CA PRO A 707 -16.78 2.07 2.92
C PRO A 707 -18.04 2.50 2.17
N HIS A 708 -19.19 1.91 2.49
CA HIS A 708 -20.48 2.24 1.91
C HIS A 708 -21.49 2.58 3.02
N GLY A 709 -21.71 3.87 3.24
CA GLY A 709 -22.50 4.34 4.37
C GLY A 709 -21.91 3.97 5.73
N PHE A 710 -20.65 3.51 5.79
CA PHE A 710 -19.98 3.14 7.05
C PHE A 710 -19.75 4.37 7.92
N PHE A 711 -19.25 5.46 7.33
CA PHE A 711 -19.01 6.73 8.01
C PHE A 711 -20.19 7.69 7.85
N ASN A 712 -20.28 8.70 8.71
CA ASN A 712 -21.32 9.74 8.61
C ASN A 712 -21.03 10.79 7.54
N CYS A 713 -19.77 10.93 7.14
CA CYS A 713 -19.30 11.81 6.07
C CYS A 713 -17.98 11.25 5.53
N SER A 714 -17.30 11.99 4.64
CA SER A 714 -15.96 11.60 4.21
C SER A 714 -15.04 11.45 5.44
N PRO A 715 -14.45 10.26 5.68
CA PRO A 715 -13.53 10.05 6.81
C PRO A 715 -12.17 10.73 6.59
N ALA A 716 -11.96 11.31 5.40
CA ALA A 716 -10.77 12.04 4.98
C ALA A 716 -10.91 13.58 5.07
N VAL A 717 -12.03 14.09 5.59
CA VAL A 717 -12.26 15.55 5.70
C VAL A 717 -11.31 16.22 6.70
N ASP A 718 -10.84 15.48 7.71
CA ASP A 718 -9.92 15.95 8.73
C ASP A 718 -8.44 15.74 8.37
N VAL A 719 -8.15 15.21 7.17
CA VAL A 719 -6.79 15.21 6.64
C VAL A 719 -6.38 16.67 6.45
N PRO A 720 -5.25 17.12 7.04
CA PRO A 720 -4.82 18.51 6.93
C PRO A 720 -4.29 18.83 5.52
N PRO A 721 -4.34 20.11 5.09
CA PRO A 721 -3.66 20.51 3.87
C PRO A 721 -2.18 20.12 3.94
N SER A 722 -1.61 19.71 2.80
CA SER A 722 -0.17 19.45 2.75
C SER A 722 0.57 20.76 2.99
N THR A 723 1.49 20.76 3.94
CA THR A 723 2.48 21.82 4.06
C THR A 723 3.33 21.76 2.79
N ALA A 724 3.30 22.81 1.95
CA ALA A 724 4.27 22.91 0.87
C ALA A 724 5.60 23.41 1.45
N ASP A 725 6.15 22.67 2.40
CA ASP A 725 7.50 22.86 2.91
C ASP A 725 8.36 21.79 2.25
N SER A 726 8.84 22.08 1.06
CA SER A 726 9.90 21.31 0.42
C SER A 726 11.02 22.26 0.05
N GLU A 727 11.72 22.71 1.09
CA GLU A 727 13.10 23.17 1.03
C GLU A 727 13.99 21.97 0.63
N ILE A 728 14.22 21.77 -0.67
CA ILE A 728 15.32 20.93 -1.14
C ILE A 728 16.53 21.84 -1.34
N LYS A 729 17.61 21.55 -0.60
CA LYS A 729 18.89 22.24 -0.64
C LYS A 729 19.49 22.21 -2.06
N GLU A 730 19.45 23.34 -2.76
CA GLU A 730 20.51 23.73 -3.69
C GLU A 730 21.25 24.95 -3.11
N ASN A 731 22.55 24.81 -2.90
CA ASN A 731 23.50 25.91 -2.61
C ASN A 731 23.37 26.69 -1.29
N GLY A 732 23.01 26.04 -0.18
CA GLY A 732 23.40 26.51 1.15
C GLY A 732 22.76 27.83 1.64
N VAL A 733 21.64 28.25 1.06
CA VAL A 733 20.85 29.39 1.55
C VAL A 733 19.42 28.90 1.81
N MET A 734 18.93 29.07 3.05
CA MET A 734 17.56 28.71 3.43
C MET A 734 16.57 29.75 2.88
N VAL A 735 15.53 29.28 2.18
CA VAL A 735 14.37 30.08 1.77
C VAL A 735 13.12 29.25 2.07
N LYS A 736 12.37 29.65 3.11
CA LYS A 736 11.08 29.04 3.45
C LYS A 736 10.01 29.40 2.41
N SER A 737 9.21 28.43 2.01
CA SER A 737 8.03 28.61 1.18
C SER A 737 6.82 29.06 2.01
N CYS A 738 6.11 30.08 1.51
CA CYS A 738 4.91 30.62 2.12
C CYS A 738 3.69 29.73 1.87
N HIS A 739 3.28 28.94 2.85
CA HIS A 739 1.86 28.77 3.14
C HIS A 739 1.61 29.21 4.58
N ASP A 740 0.65 30.10 4.74
CA ASP A 740 0.38 30.96 5.90
C ASP A 740 1.34 32.15 6.01
N GLY A 741 0.79 33.34 5.77
CA GLY A 741 1.52 34.59 5.52
C GLY A 741 2.26 35.19 6.71
N VAL A 742 3.18 34.46 7.35
CA VAL A 742 4.04 34.96 8.42
C VAL A 742 5.51 34.68 8.07
N LEU A 743 6.26 35.73 7.74
CA LEU A 743 7.71 35.65 7.50
C LEU A 743 8.45 36.06 8.79
N PHE A 744 9.16 35.12 9.42
CA PHE A 744 10.13 35.40 10.49
C PHE A 744 11.54 35.41 9.90
N LEU A 745 12.29 36.50 10.11
CA LEU A 745 13.72 36.54 9.79
C LEU A 745 14.52 36.12 11.03
N TYR A 746 15.35 35.08 10.92
CA TYR A 746 16.38 34.77 11.92
C TYR A 746 17.63 35.59 11.61
N ILE A 747 18.04 36.47 12.52
CA ILE A 747 19.37 37.10 12.51
C ILE A 747 20.22 36.33 13.53
N MET A 748 21.34 35.75 13.10
CA MET A 748 22.35 35.28 14.05
C MET A 748 23.10 36.51 14.58
N ASP A 749 23.11 36.65 15.91
CA ASP A 749 23.78 37.67 16.74
C ASP A 749 23.04 39.01 17.03
N ASP A 750 21.81 38.97 17.56
CA ASP A 750 21.13 40.12 18.19
C ASP A 750 20.56 39.76 19.60
N PRO A 751 20.72 40.57 20.67
CA PRO A 751 20.17 40.28 22.01
C PRO A 751 18.65 40.45 22.15
N PHE A 752 17.95 40.92 21.10
CA PHE A 752 16.50 41.08 21.08
C PHE A 752 15.94 40.20 19.96
N GLY A 753 15.06 39.25 20.29
CA GLY A 753 14.63 38.14 19.41
C GLY A 753 13.96 38.50 18.07
N PRO A 754 13.51 37.50 17.29
CA PRO A 754 13.04 37.68 15.91
C PRO A 754 11.77 38.53 15.82
N LEU A 755 11.76 39.53 14.93
CA LEU A 755 10.62 40.43 14.69
C LEU A 755 9.95 40.13 13.33
N PRO A 756 8.60 40.09 13.26
CA PRO A 756 7.83 39.80 12.05
C PRO A 756 7.75 41.03 11.11
N LEU A 757 8.09 40.84 9.83
CA LEU A 757 8.03 41.91 8.80
C LEU A 757 6.75 41.88 7.95
N ASN A 758 5.96 40.80 8.01
CA ASN A 758 4.75 40.64 7.18
C ASN A 758 3.44 40.99 7.91
N ASP A 759 3.40 40.86 9.25
CA ASP A 759 2.25 41.32 10.05
C ASP A 759 2.18 42.86 10.12
N THR A 760 3.32 43.55 10.06
CA THR A 760 3.40 45.02 10.14
C THR A 760 2.86 45.73 8.88
N ALA A 761 2.83 45.05 7.73
CA ALA A 761 2.31 45.62 6.48
C ALA A 761 0.82 45.34 6.23
N ASN A 762 0.26 44.25 6.79
CA ASN A 762 -1.16 43.89 6.61
C ASN A 762 -2.05 44.25 7.81
N VAL A 763 -1.48 44.49 9.00
CA VAL A 763 -2.21 44.88 10.20
C VAL A 763 -1.73 46.24 10.66
N GLY A 764 -2.32 47.33 10.15
CA GLY A 764 -2.39 48.66 10.79
C GLY A 764 -1.14 49.31 11.43
N MET A 765 0.07 48.76 11.28
CA MET A 765 1.29 49.11 12.01
C MET A 765 2.37 49.57 11.04
N MET A 766 1.99 50.47 10.13
CA MET A 766 2.88 51.04 9.11
C MET A 766 4.06 51.82 9.70
N ASP A 767 3.92 52.37 10.92
CA ASP A 767 4.99 53.14 11.57
C ASP A 767 6.20 52.26 11.95
N GLU A 768 5.97 50.97 12.25
CA GLU A 768 7.03 50.00 12.56
C GLU A 768 7.71 49.48 11.30
N ALA A 769 6.93 49.23 10.24
CA ALA A 769 7.49 48.91 8.93
C ALA A 769 8.37 50.05 8.38
N ILE A 770 7.96 51.31 8.57
CA ILE A 770 8.76 52.49 8.22
C ILE A 770 10.05 52.57 9.05
N GLN A 771 9.99 52.34 10.37
CA GLN A 771 11.19 52.33 11.22
C GLN A 771 12.20 51.25 10.81
N VAL A 772 11.74 50.05 10.47
CA VAL A 772 12.61 48.97 9.99
C VAL A 772 13.23 49.32 8.63
N LEU A 773 12.46 49.91 7.71
CA LEU A 773 12.97 50.37 6.41
C LEU A 773 13.97 51.53 6.55
N GLU A 774 13.77 52.46 7.49
CA GLU A 774 14.72 53.54 7.81
C GLU A 774 16.02 53.00 8.43
N LEU A 775 15.94 51.97 9.27
CA LEU A 775 17.09 51.26 9.82
C LEU A 775 17.90 50.52 8.73
N MET A 776 17.19 49.89 7.79
CA MET A 776 17.79 49.11 6.69
C MET A 776 18.33 49.96 5.53
N THR A 777 17.90 51.23 5.43
CA THR A 777 18.35 52.20 4.41
C THR A 777 19.24 53.31 4.98
N ASN A 778 19.77 53.13 6.18
CA ASN A 778 20.68 54.08 6.82
C ASN A 778 22.06 54.08 6.12
N GLN A 779 22.64 55.26 5.87
CA GLN A 779 23.96 55.42 5.23
C GLN A 779 25.11 54.66 5.92
N LYS A 780 24.97 54.33 7.22
CA LYS A 780 25.96 53.53 7.96
C LYS A 780 25.90 52.02 7.70
N ASN A 781 24.74 51.49 7.30
CA ASN A 781 24.49 50.05 7.15
C ASN A 781 23.91 49.76 5.76
N LYS A 782 24.77 49.39 4.82
CA LYS A 782 24.39 49.02 3.44
C LYS A 782 23.91 47.56 3.39
N TYR A 783 22.72 47.28 3.91
CA TYR A 783 22.17 45.92 3.86
C TYR A 783 21.70 45.55 2.45
N PRO A 784 22.28 44.53 1.79
CA PRO A 784 21.81 44.06 0.49
C PRO A 784 20.53 43.24 0.66
N PHE A 785 19.53 43.49 -0.18
CA PHE A 785 18.32 42.66 -0.28
C PHE A 785 17.97 42.43 -1.75
N CYS A 786 17.25 41.35 -2.05
CA CYS A 786 16.95 40.96 -3.43
C CYS A 786 15.75 41.72 -4.01
N ASN A 787 15.64 41.76 -5.34
CA ASN A 787 14.54 42.41 -6.08
C ASN A 787 13.14 41.95 -5.63
N PHE A 788 13.02 40.71 -5.11
CA PHE A 788 11.75 40.19 -4.59
C PHE A 788 11.28 40.95 -3.35
N VAL A 789 12.13 41.08 -2.33
CA VAL A 789 11.81 41.82 -1.09
C VAL A 789 11.45 43.27 -1.41
N CYS A 790 12.22 43.90 -2.31
CA CYS A 790 11.93 45.25 -2.76
C CYS A 790 10.55 45.37 -3.43
N SER A 791 10.18 44.41 -4.28
CA SER A 791 8.90 44.41 -4.99
C SER A 791 7.72 44.18 -4.04
N CYS A 792 7.89 43.37 -2.99
CA CYS A 792 6.89 43.18 -1.94
C CYS A 792 6.63 44.47 -1.16
N VAL A 793 7.68 45.19 -0.76
CA VAL A 793 7.55 46.47 -0.05
C VAL A 793 6.86 47.52 -0.91
N ILE A 794 7.25 47.62 -2.19
CA ILE A 794 6.59 48.51 -3.16
C ILE A 794 5.10 48.17 -3.30
N ASN A 795 4.76 46.89 -3.49
CA ASN A 795 3.36 46.46 -3.60
C ASN A 795 2.57 46.71 -2.29
N GLY A 796 3.20 46.54 -1.13
CA GLY A 796 2.60 46.87 0.16
C GLY A 796 2.28 48.37 0.30
N PHE A 797 3.19 49.25 -0.10
CA PHE A 797 2.90 50.70 -0.15
C PHE A 797 1.79 51.04 -1.13
N LEU A 798 1.73 50.35 -2.28
CA LEU A 798 0.67 50.56 -3.26
C LEU A 798 -0.69 50.08 -2.76
N SER A 799 -0.78 48.94 -2.08
CA SER A 799 -2.05 48.40 -1.57
C SER A 799 -2.69 49.29 -0.50
N VAL A 800 -1.89 50.00 0.31
CA VAL A 800 -2.37 50.97 1.30
C VAL A 800 -2.52 52.40 0.76
N GLY A 801 -2.32 52.61 -0.55
CA GLY A 801 -2.49 53.92 -1.20
C GLY A 801 -1.37 54.93 -0.95
N LYS A 802 -0.21 54.50 -0.42
CA LYS A 802 0.97 55.34 -0.14
C LYS A 802 2.02 55.24 -1.25
N ALA A 803 1.61 55.55 -2.48
CA ALA A 803 2.47 55.42 -3.66
C ALA A 803 3.72 56.32 -3.62
N ASP A 804 3.68 57.44 -2.87
CA ASP A 804 4.81 58.36 -2.68
C ASP A 804 5.94 57.73 -1.85
N LEU A 805 5.59 56.90 -0.85
CA LEU A 805 6.56 56.13 -0.07
C LEU A 805 7.21 55.01 -0.90
N ALA A 806 6.44 54.39 -1.80
CA ALA A 806 6.97 53.37 -2.71
C ALA A 806 8.07 53.93 -3.63
N VAL A 807 7.86 55.13 -4.18
CA VAL A 807 8.84 55.82 -5.03
C VAL A 807 10.10 56.18 -4.22
N LYS A 808 9.93 56.86 -3.08
CA LYS A 808 11.05 57.28 -2.21
C LYS A 808 11.89 56.09 -1.74
N PHE A 809 11.25 54.99 -1.38
CA PHE A 809 11.94 53.78 -0.94
C PHE A 809 12.84 53.23 -2.04
N LEU A 810 12.31 53.04 -3.26
CA LEU A 810 13.08 52.50 -4.36
C LEU A 810 14.22 53.43 -4.80
N GLU A 811 13.98 54.73 -4.86
CA GLU A 811 15.03 55.71 -5.18
C GLU A 811 16.16 55.70 -4.15
N ASN A 812 15.81 55.62 -2.85
CA ASN A 812 16.80 55.58 -1.78
C ASN A 812 17.69 54.33 -1.88
N VAL A 813 17.09 53.15 -2.05
CA VAL A 813 17.84 51.88 -2.06
C VAL A 813 18.70 51.70 -3.30
N VAL A 814 18.30 52.31 -4.42
CA VAL A 814 19.10 52.39 -5.65
C VAL A 814 20.25 53.38 -5.47
N SER A 815 19.99 54.56 -4.90
CA SER A 815 21.03 55.60 -4.68
C SER A 815 22.13 55.15 -3.72
N LEU A 816 21.79 54.32 -2.72
CA LEU A 816 22.73 53.73 -1.76
C LEU A 816 23.50 52.53 -2.32
N GLY A 817 23.12 52.03 -3.50
CA GLY A 817 23.72 50.84 -4.13
C GLY A 817 23.34 49.52 -3.46
N CYS A 818 22.27 49.50 -2.65
CA CYS A 818 21.81 48.31 -1.93
C CYS A 818 21.09 47.30 -2.83
N LEU A 819 20.60 47.76 -3.99
CA LEU A 819 19.87 46.94 -4.95
C LEU A 819 20.25 47.34 -6.39
N LYS A 820 20.40 46.34 -7.27
CA LYS A 820 20.36 46.53 -8.72
C LYS A 820 18.94 46.15 -9.21
N PRO A 821 18.07 47.12 -9.55
CA PRO A 821 16.69 46.83 -9.92
C PRO A 821 16.61 45.99 -11.20
N ASN A 822 15.67 45.06 -11.23
CA ASN A 822 15.27 44.34 -12.43
C ASN A 822 13.93 44.85 -12.97
N VAL A 823 13.45 44.26 -14.08
CA VAL A 823 12.19 44.66 -14.73
C VAL A 823 11.00 44.66 -13.76
N VAL A 824 10.89 43.66 -12.88
CA VAL A 824 9.78 43.51 -11.93
C VAL A 824 9.73 44.67 -10.93
N THR A 825 10.89 45.05 -10.37
CA THR A 825 10.96 46.16 -9.40
C THR A 825 10.61 47.49 -10.05
N TYR A 826 11.02 47.70 -11.31
CA TYR A 826 10.62 48.88 -12.06
C TYR A 826 9.15 48.84 -12.52
N THR A 827 8.56 47.68 -12.80
CA THR A 827 7.11 47.55 -13.05
C THR A 827 6.29 48.06 -11.87
N GLY A 828 6.71 47.75 -10.63
CA GLY A 828 6.09 48.29 -9.42
C GLY A 828 6.16 49.82 -9.34
N LEU A 829 7.30 50.41 -9.74
CA LEU A 829 7.48 51.85 -9.77
C LEU A 829 6.61 52.53 -10.84
N VAL A 830 6.45 51.91 -12.01
CA VAL A 830 5.51 52.36 -13.04
C VAL A 830 4.09 52.42 -12.49
N SER A 831 3.66 51.38 -11.77
CA SER A 831 2.35 51.37 -11.10
C SER A 831 2.22 52.49 -10.06
N ALA A 832 3.29 52.80 -9.32
CA ALA A 832 3.34 53.90 -8.36
C ALA A 832 3.18 55.27 -9.03
N TYR A 833 3.94 55.55 -10.10
CA TYR A 833 3.86 56.81 -10.82
C TYR A 833 2.47 57.06 -11.42
N TYR A 834 1.82 56.03 -11.98
CA TYR A 834 0.44 56.15 -12.46
C TYR A 834 -0.60 56.35 -11.36
N ARG A 835 -0.34 55.92 -10.11
CA ARG A 835 -1.22 56.25 -8.98
C ARG A 835 -1.02 57.68 -8.48
N LEU A 836 0.13 58.29 -8.77
CA LEU A 836 0.48 59.66 -8.42
C LEU A 836 0.22 60.68 -9.54
N GLY A 837 -0.24 60.24 -10.73
CA GLY A 837 -0.43 61.10 -11.90
C GLY A 837 0.86 61.62 -12.53
N ARG A 838 2.01 60.96 -12.28
CA ARG A 838 3.36 61.38 -12.69
C ARG A 838 3.79 60.67 -13.97
N ILE A 839 3.09 60.94 -15.08
CA ILE A 839 3.28 60.21 -16.35
C ILE A 839 4.66 60.50 -16.97
N ASP A 840 5.12 61.74 -16.90
CA ASP A 840 6.42 62.14 -17.47
C ASP A 840 7.58 61.34 -16.84
N GLU A 841 7.49 61.02 -15.54
CA GLU A 841 8.49 60.21 -14.83
C GLU A 841 8.53 58.74 -15.30
N VAL A 842 7.43 58.23 -15.88
CA VAL A 842 7.37 56.87 -16.45
C VAL A 842 8.21 56.79 -17.72
N GLU A 843 8.18 57.80 -18.59
CA GLU A 843 8.96 57.82 -19.83
C GLU A 843 10.47 57.94 -19.53
N ASP A 844 10.85 58.77 -18.55
CA ASP A 844 12.22 58.86 -18.06
C ASP A 844 12.70 57.54 -17.43
N LEU A 845 11.82 56.86 -16.71
CA LEU A 845 12.11 55.53 -16.16
C LEU A 845 12.36 54.50 -17.27
N VAL A 846 11.49 54.45 -18.29
CA VAL A 846 11.63 53.55 -19.44
C VAL A 846 12.94 53.82 -20.20
N ALA A 847 13.30 55.09 -20.40
CA ALA A 847 14.57 55.47 -21.04
C ALA A 847 15.77 54.95 -20.24
N ARG A 848 15.76 55.08 -18.91
CA ARG A 848 16.80 54.52 -18.03
C ARG A 848 16.84 52.99 -18.10
N MET A 849 15.70 52.31 -18.08
CA MET A 849 15.67 50.84 -18.18
C MET A 849 16.25 50.33 -19.52
N LYS A 850 16.01 51.05 -20.63
CA LYS A 850 16.62 50.75 -21.94
C LYS A 850 18.14 50.94 -21.90
N ILE A 851 18.64 52.00 -21.27
CA ILE A 851 20.10 52.24 -21.10
C ILE A 851 20.74 51.14 -20.25
N TYR A 852 20.05 50.64 -19.22
CA TYR A 852 20.51 49.52 -18.39
C TYR A 852 20.37 48.14 -19.05
N GLY A 853 19.86 48.07 -20.29
CA GLY A 853 19.71 46.82 -21.04
C GLY A 853 18.67 45.88 -20.45
N LEU A 854 17.65 46.40 -19.75
CA LEU A 854 16.56 45.58 -19.23
C LEU A 854 15.56 45.25 -20.33
N GLU A 855 15.31 43.96 -20.55
CA GLU A 855 14.25 43.50 -21.43
C GLU A 855 12.90 43.58 -20.73
N PHE A 856 11.90 44.10 -21.44
CA PHE A 856 10.56 44.30 -20.91
C PHE A 856 9.71 43.06 -21.16
N ASP A 857 9.06 42.56 -20.11
CA ASP A 857 8.15 41.42 -20.18
C ASP A 857 6.69 41.86 -20.38
N VAL A 858 5.80 40.89 -20.58
CA VAL A 858 4.36 41.12 -20.77
C VAL A 858 3.73 41.87 -19.60
N VAL A 859 4.23 41.70 -18.38
CA VAL A 859 3.69 42.34 -17.16
C VAL A 859 4.03 43.82 -17.14
N PHE A 860 5.27 44.19 -17.52
CA PHE A 860 5.69 45.58 -17.66
C PHE A 860 4.86 46.31 -18.72
N TYR A 861 4.77 45.74 -19.94
CA TYR A 861 3.99 46.35 -21.02
C TYR A 861 2.50 46.47 -20.66
N SER A 862 1.92 45.46 -20.00
CA SER A 862 0.53 45.50 -19.55
C SER A 862 0.28 46.64 -18.56
N ASN A 863 1.18 46.85 -17.58
CA ASN A 863 1.09 47.99 -16.65
C ASN A 863 1.28 49.33 -17.36
N TRP A 864 2.19 49.39 -18.32
CA TRP A 864 2.48 50.60 -19.09
C TRP A 864 1.28 51.02 -19.95
N ILE A 865 0.66 50.05 -20.65
CA ILE A 865 -0.57 50.25 -21.44
C ILE A 865 -1.75 50.63 -20.54
N TYR A 866 -1.92 49.96 -19.40
CA TYR A 866 -2.98 50.25 -18.45
C TYR A 866 -2.91 51.69 -17.92
N GLY A 867 -1.69 52.18 -17.63
CA GLY A 867 -1.49 53.55 -17.18
C GLY A 867 -1.94 54.59 -18.22
N TYR A 868 -1.67 54.37 -19.50
CA TYR A 868 -2.16 55.26 -20.57
C TYR A 868 -3.68 55.25 -20.71
N PHE A 869 -4.33 54.10 -20.56
CA PHE A 869 -5.81 54.04 -20.54
C PHE A 869 -6.41 54.79 -19.35
N ARG A 870 -5.78 54.73 -18.17
CA ARG A 870 -6.26 55.47 -16.99
C ARG A 870 -6.26 56.99 -17.19
N GLU A 871 -5.38 57.49 -18.03
CA GLU A 871 -5.18 58.93 -18.30
C GLU A 871 -5.89 59.39 -19.59
N GLY A 872 -6.63 58.50 -20.26
CA GLY A 872 -7.35 58.79 -21.51
C GLY A 872 -6.46 58.91 -22.75
N ALA A 873 -5.19 58.52 -22.67
CA ALA A 873 -4.20 58.62 -23.75
C ALA A 873 -4.18 57.34 -24.63
N ILE A 874 -5.26 57.14 -25.39
CA ILE A 874 -5.55 55.91 -26.14
C ILE A 874 -4.52 55.65 -27.27
N GLU A 875 -4.07 56.71 -27.95
CA GLU A 875 -3.13 56.56 -29.06
C GLU A 875 -1.76 56.07 -28.57
N GLU A 876 -1.33 56.54 -27.40
CA GLU A 876 -0.12 56.10 -26.71
C GLU A 876 -0.24 54.65 -26.26
N ALA A 877 -1.38 54.26 -25.67
CA ALA A 877 -1.67 52.87 -25.30
C ALA A 877 -1.59 51.92 -26.52
N LEU A 878 -2.15 52.33 -27.66
CA LEU A 878 -2.09 51.59 -28.93
C LEU A 878 -0.67 51.51 -29.50
N ARG A 879 0.11 52.59 -29.40
CA ARG A 879 1.51 52.60 -29.83
C ARG A 879 2.34 51.61 -29.00
N ARG A 880 2.13 51.54 -27.69
CA ARG A 880 2.82 50.59 -26.81
C ARG A 880 2.38 49.14 -27.05
N TYR A 881 1.10 48.91 -27.28
CA TYR A 881 0.59 47.60 -27.69
C TYR A 881 1.23 47.11 -29.00
N ASN A 882 1.32 47.98 -30.01
CA ASN A 882 1.97 47.64 -31.28
C ASN A 882 3.48 47.42 -31.13
N GLU A 883 4.17 48.22 -30.30
CA GLU A 883 5.58 48.01 -29.97
C GLU A 883 5.81 46.61 -29.35
N MET A 884 4.94 46.20 -28.43
CA MET A 884 5.03 44.89 -27.77
C MET A 884 4.74 43.72 -28.73
N MET A 885 3.61 43.75 -29.44
CA MET A 885 3.17 42.62 -30.28
C MET A 885 3.94 42.52 -31.60
N VAL A 886 4.18 43.66 -32.27
CA VAL A 886 4.71 43.68 -33.64
C VAL A 886 6.22 43.81 -33.65
N CYS A 887 6.76 44.76 -32.87
CA CYS A 887 8.22 45.02 -32.88
C CYS A 887 8.98 44.04 -31.98
N ARG A 888 8.39 43.62 -30.85
CA ARG A 888 9.04 42.75 -29.86
C ARG A 888 8.54 41.29 -29.87
N ARG A 889 7.42 41.00 -30.53
CA ARG A 889 6.80 39.66 -30.58
C ARG A 889 6.51 39.05 -29.20
N ILE A 890 6.09 39.89 -28.26
CA ILE A 890 5.67 39.45 -26.91
C ILE A 890 4.15 39.31 -26.93
N GLU A 891 3.64 38.12 -26.63
CA GLU A 891 2.20 37.84 -26.58
C GLU A 891 1.57 38.32 -25.26
N LEU A 892 0.32 38.78 -25.34
CA LEU A 892 -0.47 39.15 -24.16
C LEU A 892 -0.85 37.91 -23.35
N ASP A 893 -0.80 38.05 -22.03
CA ASP A 893 -1.45 37.14 -21.10
C ASP A 893 -2.90 37.54 -20.84
N THR A 894 -3.63 36.73 -20.06
CA THR A 894 -5.03 36.98 -19.70
C THR A 894 -5.24 38.36 -19.06
N ILE A 895 -4.27 38.85 -18.27
CA ILE A 895 -4.33 40.15 -17.61
C ILE A 895 -4.21 41.27 -18.63
N GLY A 896 -3.26 41.16 -19.56
CA GLY A 896 -3.07 42.11 -20.65
C GLY A 896 -4.28 42.22 -21.57
N TYR A 897 -4.90 41.09 -21.95
CA TYR A 897 -6.16 41.11 -22.70
C TYR A 897 -7.29 41.79 -21.93
N THR A 898 -7.38 41.55 -20.62
CA THR A 898 -8.39 42.19 -19.75
C THR A 898 -8.20 43.70 -19.71
N ILE A 899 -6.96 44.19 -19.60
CA ILE A 899 -6.61 45.62 -19.62
C ILE A 899 -7.03 46.28 -20.93
N LEU A 900 -6.77 45.64 -22.07
CA LEU A 900 -7.19 46.19 -23.37
C LEU A 900 -8.72 46.27 -23.49
N ILE A 901 -9.43 45.19 -23.13
CA ILE A 901 -10.89 45.13 -23.23
C ILE A 901 -11.53 46.19 -22.34
N ASP A 902 -11.08 46.32 -21.08
CA ASP A 902 -11.57 47.34 -20.14
C ASP A 902 -11.28 48.76 -20.64
N GLY A 903 -10.04 49.02 -21.08
CA GLY A 903 -9.62 50.32 -21.60
C GLY A 903 -10.41 50.80 -22.82
N PHE A 904 -10.57 49.95 -23.84
CA PHE A 904 -11.33 50.32 -25.04
C PHE A 904 -12.84 50.44 -24.80
N SER A 905 -13.38 49.64 -23.88
CA SER A 905 -14.80 49.70 -23.51
C SER A 905 -15.15 51.03 -22.84
N LYS A 906 -14.32 51.51 -21.93
CA LYS A 906 -14.52 52.78 -21.21
C LYS A 906 -14.47 54.01 -22.11
N GLU A 907 -13.67 53.96 -23.16
CA GLU A 907 -13.47 55.06 -24.10
C GLU A 907 -14.39 54.98 -25.35
N GLY A 908 -15.30 54.00 -25.41
CA GLY A 908 -16.25 53.85 -26.52
C GLY A 908 -15.63 53.42 -27.86
N TYR A 909 -14.45 52.82 -27.84
CA TYR A 909 -13.72 52.38 -29.04
C TYR A 909 -14.13 50.97 -29.47
N ASP A 910 -14.56 50.81 -30.73
CA ASP A 910 -14.96 49.51 -31.30
C ASP A 910 -13.74 48.69 -31.75
N MET A 911 -13.35 47.70 -30.93
CA MET A 911 -12.22 46.79 -31.19
C MET A 911 -12.37 45.97 -32.49
N LYS A 912 -13.60 45.76 -33.01
CA LYS A 912 -13.81 45.01 -34.27
C LYS A 912 -13.34 45.76 -35.51
N LYS A 913 -13.36 47.09 -35.51
CA LYS A 913 -12.99 47.91 -36.69
C LYS A 913 -11.49 47.95 -36.98
N ARG A 914 -10.62 47.50 -36.07
CA ARG A 914 -9.15 47.56 -36.23
C ARG A 914 -8.41 46.22 -36.11
N GLY A 915 -9.11 45.09 -36.15
CA GLY A 915 -8.49 43.76 -36.27
C GLY A 915 -7.89 43.19 -34.98
N LEU A 916 -8.31 43.68 -33.81
CA LEU A 916 -7.91 43.16 -32.50
C LEU A 916 -8.87 42.04 -32.07
N GLN A 917 -8.72 40.83 -32.61
CA GLN A 917 -9.42 39.64 -32.10
C GLN A 917 -8.49 38.76 -31.25
N PRO A 918 -8.90 38.34 -30.05
CA PRO A 918 -8.23 37.26 -29.32
C PRO A 918 -8.49 35.91 -30.01
N MET A 919 -7.45 35.10 -30.24
CA MET A 919 -7.59 33.66 -30.48
C MET A 919 -7.99 32.98 -29.16
N VAL A 920 -9.26 33.03 -28.80
CA VAL A 920 -9.84 32.19 -27.72
C VAL A 920 -10.86 31.27 -28.36
N THR A 921 -10.39 30.13 -28.88
CA THR A 921 -11.24 28.99 -29.23
C THR A 921 -11.69 28.32 -27.93
N LEU A 922 -12.84 28.74 -27.40
CA LEU A 922 -13.60 27.97 -26.43
C LEU A 922 -14.46 26.97 -27.20
N THR A 923 -14.04 25.71 -27.26
CA THR A 923 -14.88 24.59 -27.69
C THR A 923 -15.89 24.28 -26.58
N ALA A 924 -17.17 24.41 -26.92
CA ALA A 924 -18.31 23.93 -26.13
C ALA A 924 -18.47 22.41 -26.22
#